data_AF-A0A7Z9VL09-F1
#
_entry.id   AF-A0A7Z9VL09-F1
#
_cell.length_a   1.000
_cell.length_b   1.000
_cell.length_c   1.000
_cell.angle_alpha   90.00
_cell.angle_beta   90.00
_cell.angle_gamma   90.00
#
_symmetry.space_group_name_H-M   'P 1'
#
loop_
_entity.id
_entity.type
_entity.pdbx_description
1 polymer ?
#
loop_
_entity_poly.entity_id
_entity_poly.type
_entity_poly.pdbx_seq_one_letter_code
_entity_poly.pdbx_strand_id
1 'polypeptide(L)'
;MEKFYTILVKFTSLQFRYRTFITFLVVLIGVLASDILFHVYFQSIVNFLEGQFSIVLSDHESIDLGFAPEIWGGVLAMVLGTLIIVVAIAAESSPKLMDLFVKDWLSLTYVWFLIIASLHATVIMFYVEPLNRVSSVVLNTYVYLFIASIFTLPYIFYILLYSKTSNVVTTISGIIKSFIFNLKKPSIHSAMNNSIEVVEEYQKEIMGSLDQLDDLLAFTEFKETQTEIIRQISTIIQIYINEKPGFNPNFFHLTSTIQANATFRTYTDIQYQEMAETFTFYEIKVFRLLGNSYIKMIENDRFDIASLIPAELVDIGKTCIEMENNTIMDNVNIRFNTLFRFAMKHAYKNNEPRNLYNLSFHYSNMIQEYVTADRADMVKYCYDKFKFYANDIYKNAEGNPSLYFIVDTLTFELRKCQVLIHEKGWSNEDQMDLLKLILQLDKPPGYSKDGVDKGILGGNNGTRRIQIGLALFYLSVGKRDFATAIAEDYLDDLAYFDEKSFKAIVNTQCFLLSIFGPTFWEDTDRGNLNIYFTPEKDQLDSFKELLFELMDKRLEALERDVQFLTLEVDKLMQKRQRQDGYLNDADKERMEDLQRKIAAREKSDDDKPTDWTMDHDILYALLCISFFADQEIDELEKGVIYESFGKFVKEVTNESFNADFGLATRKFIELKNEESRQKQYEDSLMNIKNSEEINSDQLLELLRAFIDIANADEFIHENEVVLIQNAVAIWELNVEIKKPKSGDRLKIQE
;
A
#
# COMPACT_ATOMS: atom_id res chain seq x y z
N MET A 1 -7.85 -26.32 -44.25
CA MET A 1 -8.43 -25.34 -43.31
C MET A 1 -7.38 -24.36 -42.81
N GLU A 2 -6.29 -24.82 -42.18
CA GLU A 2 -5.25 -23.94 -41.62
C GLU A 2 -4.56 -23.02 -42.65
N LYS A 3 -4.08 -23.58 -43.78
CA LYS A 3 -3.51 -22.76 -44.88
C LYS A 3 -4.51 -21.73 -45.45
N PHE A 4 -5.79 -22.06 -45.47
CA PHE A 4 -6.84 -21.14 -45.93
C PHE A 4 -7.04 -19.99 -44.94
N TYR A 5 -7.02 -20.27 -43.63
CA TYR A 5 -7.06 -19.23 -42.60
C TYR A 5 -5.83 -18.33 -42.64
N THR A 6 -4.62 -18.89 -42.80
CA THR A 6 -3.41 -18.07 -42.96
C THR A 6 -3.51 -17.15 -44.18
N ILE A 7 -4.01 -17.64 -45.32
CA ILE A 7 -4.22 -16.82 -46.52
C ILE A 7 -5.26 -15.73 -46.27
N LEU A 8 -6.38 -16.04 -45.61
CA LEU A 8 -7.43 -15.07 -45.30
C LEU A 8 -6.94 -13.96 -44.35
N VAL A 9 -6.14 -14.32 -43.34
CA VAL A 9 -5.55 -13.37 -42.40
C VAL A 9 -4.53 -12.48 -43.11
N LYS A 10 -3.65 -13.07 -43.93
CA LYS A 10 -2.71 -12.31 -44.77
C LYS A 10 -3.43 -11.40 -45.77
N PHE A 11 -4.57 -11.82 -46.31
CA PHE A 11 -5.39 -10.98 -47.18
C PHE A 11 -6.00 -9.80 -46.41
N THR A 12 -6.49 -10.04 -45.19
CA THR A 12 -7.05 -8.99 -44.32
C THR A 12 -5.97 -7.98 -43.90
N SER A 13 -4.77 -8.48 -43.59
CA SER A 13 -3.55 -7.69 -43.36
C SER A 13 -3.18 -6.82 -44.57
N LEU A 14 -3.13 -7.41 -45.76
CA LEU A 14 -2.90 -6.70 -47.01
C LEU A 14 -3.97 -5.63 -47.26
N GLN A 15 -5.24 -5.92 -46.96
CA GLN A 15 -6.33 -4.95 -47.04
C GLN A 15 -6.12 -3.78 -46.08
N PHE A 16 -5.59 -4.03 -44.89
CA PHE A 16 -5.27 -2.98 -43.93
C PHE A 16 -4.08 -2.13 -44.39
N ARG A 17 -3.01 -2.77 -44.88
CA ARG A 17 -1.78 -2.10 -45.32
C ARG A 17 -1.95 -1.28 -46.60
N TYR A 18 -2.74 -1.77 -47.55
CA TYR A 18 -2.97 -1.14 -48.85
C TYR A 18 -4.38 -0.55 -48.98
N ARG A 19 -5.01 -0.20 -47.86
CA ARG A 19 -6.41 0.26 -47.80
C ARG A 19 -6.72 1.37 -48.79
N THR A 20 -5.88 2.42 -48.85
CA THR A 20 -6.04 3.54 -49.79
C THR A 20 -6.05 3.08 -51.25
N PHE A 21 -5.11 2.22 -51.63
CA PHE A 21 -4.98 1.71 -53.00
C PHE A 21 -6.12 0.77 -53.37
N ILE A 22 -6.55 -0.10 -52.45
CA ILE A 22 -7.68 -0.99 -52.65
C ILE A 22 -8.97 -0.18 -52.79
N THR A 23 -9.18 0.82 -51.93
CA THR A 23 -10.33 1.71 -52.02
C THR A 23 -10.36 2.45 -53.36
N PHE A 24 -9.21 2.96 -53.80
CA PHE A 24 -9.06 3.55 -55.13
C PHE A 24 -9.52 2.59 -56.24
N LEU A 25 -9.01 1.36 -56.25
CA LEU A 25 -9.39 0.35 -57.25
C LEU A 25 -10.88 0.01 -57.21
N VAL A 26 -11.44 -0.16 -56.01
CA VAL A 26 -12.87 -0.46 -55.82
C VAL A 26 -13.73 0.67 -56.34
N VAL A 27 -13.41 1.92 -56.02
CA VAL A 27 -14.16 3.09 -56.50
C VAL A 27 -13.99 3.26 -58.00
N LEU A 28 -12.79 3.07 -58.54
CA LEU A 28 -12.52 3.15 -59.98
C LEU A 28 -13.36 2.13 -60.76
N ILE A 29 -13.34 0.87 -60.32
CA ILE A 29 -14.15 -0.19 -60.92
C ILE A 29 -15.64 0.13 -60.75
N GLY A 30 -16.05 0.65 -59.59
CA GLY A 30 -17.44 1.04 -59.32
C GLY A 30 -17.94 2.13 -60.27
N VAL A 31 -17.16 3.19 -60.50
CA VAL A 31 -17.49 4.27 -61.43
C VAL A 31 -17.55 3.75 -62.87
N LEU A 32 -16.54 3.00 -63.31
CA LEU A 32 -16.53 2.43 -64.66
C LEU A 32 -17.68 1.44 -64.90
N ALA A 33 -17.95 0.57 -63.93
CA ALA A 33 -19.05 -0.40 -64.03
C ALA A 33 -20.41 0.29 -64.03
N SER A 34 -20.60 1.31 -63.18
CA SER A 34 -21.87 2.05 -63.16
C SER A 34 -22.06 2.90 -64.42
N ASP A 35 -21.01 3.46 -65.01
CA ASP A 35 -21.08 4.12 -66.32
C ASP A 35 -21.49 3.14 -67.43
N ILE A 36 -20.84 1.98 -67.51
CA ILE A 36 -21.18 0.94 -68.49
C ILE A 36 -22.61 0.45 -68.32
N LEU A 37 -23.02 0.15 -67.07
CA LEU A 37 -24.38 -0.31 -66.77
C LEU A 37 -25.41 0.77 -67.12
N PHE A 38 -25.17 2.02 -66.74
CA PHE A 38 -26.06 3.12 -67.04
C PHE A 38 -26.21 3.32 -68.54
N HIS A 39 -25.13 3.19 -69.31
CA HIS A 39 -25.17 3.24 -70.77
C HIS A 39 -26.04 2.13 -71.37
N VAL A 40 -25.90 0.88 -70.90
CA VAL A 40 -26.70 -0.26 -71.38
C VAL A 40 -28.19 -0.07 -71.11
N TYR A 41 -28.55 0.46 -69.95
CA TYR A 41 -29.94 0.69 -69.57
C TYR A 41 -30.49 2.06 -69.98
N PHE A 42 -29.66 2.93 -70.57
CA PHE A 42 -29.99 4.33 -70.80
C PHE A 42 -31.30 4.49 -71.58
N GLN A 43 -31.48 3.75 -72.67
CA GLN A 43 -32.70 3.83 -73.47
C GLN A 43 -33.97 3.46 -72.67
N SER A 44 -33.87 2.45 -71.81
CA SER A 44 -34.99 2.06 -70.94
C SER A 44 -35.31 3.13 -69.91
N ILE A 45 -34.28 3.80 -69.37
CA ILE A 45 -34.42 4.89 -68.40
C ILE A 45 -35.06 6.11 -69.06
N VAL A 46 -34.60 6.50 -70.25
CA VAL A 46 -35.19 7.60 -71.03
C VAL A 46 -36.67 7.34 -71.32
N ASN A 47 -37.01 6.16 -71.86
CA ASN A 47 -38.39 5.80 -72.18
C ASN A 47 -39.29 5.80 -70.93
N PHE A 48 -38.77 5.37 -69.79
CA PHE A 48 -39.50 5.40 -68.51
C PHE A 48 -39.76 6.82 -68.03
N LEU A 49 -38.75 7.69 -68.04
CA LEU A 49 -38.85 9.06 -67.57
C LEU A 49 -39.73 9.92 -68.48
N GLU A 50 -39.68 9.68 -69.78
CA GLU A 50 -40.58 10.31 -70.75
C GLU A 50 -42.03 9.83 -70.54
N GLY A 51 -42.25 8.51 -70.42
CA GLY A 51 -43.58 7.93 -70.28
C GLY A 51 -44.29 8.21 -68.96
N GLN A 52 -43.55 8.35 -67.85
CA GLN A 52 -44.13 8.59 -66.51
C GLN A 52 -44.12 10.06 -66.09
N PHE A 53 -43.08 10.82 -66.47
CA PHE A 53 -42.87 12.18 -65.98
C PHE A 53 -42.79 13.22 -67.11
N SER A 54 -42.92 12.81 -68.38
CA SER A 54 -42.74 13.70 -69.54
C SER A 54 -41.36 14.39 -69.58
N ILE A 55 -40.33 13.74 -69.01
CA ILE A 55 -38.94 14.24 -69.01
C ILE A 55 -38.20 13.65 -70.21
N VAL A 56 -37.81 14.49 -71.16
CA VAL A 56 -37.04 14.09 -72.35
C VAL A 56 -35.55 14.25 -72.08
N LEU A 57 -34.83 13.13 -71.94
CA LEU A 57 -33.37 13.12 -71.70
C LEU A 57 -32.51 13.10 -72.97
N SER A 58 -33.11 12.88 -74.15
CA SER A 58 -32.38 12.91 -75.43
C SER A 58 -32.01 14.32 -75.88
N ASP A 59 -32.61 15.36 -75.32
CA ASP A 59 -32.31 16.77 -75.63
C ASP A 59 -30.93 17.23 -75.12
N HIS A 60 -30.26 16.35 -74.36
CA HIS A 60 -28.98 16.61 -73.69
C HIS A 60 -27.77 16.61 -74.63
N GLU A 61 -27.93 16.27 -75.91
CA GLU A 61 -26.90 16.51 -76.95
C GLU A 61 -26.55 18.00 -77.09
N SER A 62 -27.41 18.89 -76.56
CA SER A 62 -27.23 20.34 -76.60
C SER A 62 -26.68 20.96 -75.31
N ILE A 63 -26.41 20.15 -74.26
CA ILE A 63 -25.94 20.66 -72.97
C ILE A 63 -24.47 21.07 -73.07
N ASP A 64 -24.19 22.32 -72.71
CA ASP A 64 -22.84 22.83 -72.54
C ASP A 64 -22.11 22.04 -71.46
N LEU A 65 -21.12 21.24 -71.84
CA LEU A 65 -20.33 20.41 -70.94
C LEU A 65 -19.19 21.18 -70.25
N GLY A 66 -18.95 22.43 -70.64
CA GLY A 66 -17.82 23.24 -70.15
C GLY A 66 -17.88 23.52 -68.65
N PHE A 67 -19.08 23.59 -68.07
CA PHE A 67 -19.25 23.90 -66.64
C PHE A 67 -18.96 22.72 -65.72
N ALA A 68 -19.13 21.46 -66.17
CA ALA A 68 -19.13 20.31 -65.28
C ALA A 68 -17.77 20.08 -64.61
N PRO A 69 -16.62 20.11 -65.33
CA PRO A 69 -15.31 20.05 -64.68
C PRO A 69 -15.04 21.21 -63.72
N GLU A 70 -15.56 22.41 -63.99
CA GLU A 70 -15.40 23.58 -63.12
C GLU A 70 -16.15 23.40 -61.80
N ILE A 71 -17.42 22.96 -61.83
CA ILE A 71 -18.20 22.69 -60.61
C ILE A 71 -17.57 21.54 -59.81
N TRP A 72 -17.13 20.46 -60.47
CA TRP A 72 -16.38 19.38 -59.81
C TRP A 72 -15.12 19.90 -59.14
N GLY A 73 -14.37 20.78 -59.81
CA GLY A 73 -13.22 21.47 -59.24
C GLY A 73 -13.59 22.26 -57.98
N GLY A 74 -14.72 22.97 -57.99
CA GLY A 74 -15.25 23.69 -56.83
C GLY A 74 -15.62 22.78 -55.65
N VAL A 75 -16.34 21.68 -55.89
CA VAL A 75 -16.71 20.70 -54.85
C VAL A 75 -15.45 20.05 -54.27
N LEU A 76 -14.51 19.63 -55.13
CA LEU A 76 -13.26 19.01 -54.73
C LEU A 76 -12.38 19.99 -53.92
N ALA A 77 -12.27 21.25 -54.35
CA ALA A 77 -11.55 22.30 -53.63
C ALA A 77 -12.17 22.59 -52.26
N MET A 78 -13.50 22.62 -52.17
CA MET A 78 -14.22 22.81 -50.91
C MET A 78 -13.93 21.66 -49.92
N VAL A 79 -14.08 20.41 -50.37
CA VAL A 79 -13.90 19.23 -49.53
C VAL A 79 -12.44 19.05 -49.13
N LEU A 80 -11.51 19.06 -50.09
CA LEU A 80 -10.08 18.89 -49.81
C LEU A 80 -9.51 20.08 -49.02
N GLY A 81 -9.92 21.31 -49.34
CA GLY A 81 -9.50 22.50 -48.61
C GLY A 81 -9.93 22.44 -47.14
N THR A 82 -11.19 22.07 -46.89
CA THR A 82 -11.69 21.90 -45.52
C THR A 82 -10.96 20.77 -44.80
N LEU A 83 -10.73 19.63 -45.45
CA LEU A 83 -9.95 18.53 -44.89
C LEU A 83 -8.55 18.96 -44.48
N ILE A 84 -7.83 19.66 -45.36
CA ILE A 84 -6.47 20.14 -45.07
C ILE A 84 -6.48 21.06 -43.85
N ILE A 85 -7.42 22.01 -43.78
CA ILE A 85 -7.54 22.93 -42.65
C ILE A 85 -7.85 22.18 -41.35
N VAL A 86 -8.86 21.30 -41.36
CA VAL A 86 -9.27 20.56 -40.15
C VAL A 86 -8.16 19.63 -39.67
N VAL A 87 -7.51 18.90 -40.58
CA VAL A 87 -6.39 18.03 -40.23
C VAL A 87 -5.20 18.84 -39.74
N ALA A 88 -4.90 20.00 -40.33
CA ALA A 88 -3.82 20.87 -39.86
C ALA A 88 -4.08 21.37 -38.43
N ILE A 89 -5.27 21.90 -38.15
CA ILE A 89 -5.66 22.38 -36.81
C ILE A 89 -5.66 21.21 -35.81
N ALA A 90 -6.20 20.06 -36.19
CA ALA A 90 -6.28 18.93 -35.28
C ALA A 90 -4.90 18.27 -35.06
N ALA A 91 -3.99 18.31 -36.03
CA ALA A 91 -2.63 17.80 -35.89
C ALA A 91 -1.78 18.60 -34.88
N GLU A 92 -2.11 19.87 -34.62
CA GLU A 92 -1.45 20.66 -33.56
C GLU A 92 -1.74 20.11 -32.16
N SER A 93 -2.93 19.52 -31.95
CA SER A 93 -3.39 19.04 -30.63
C SER A 93 -3.47 17.51 -30.52
N SER A 94 -3.51 16.81 -31.64
CA SER A 94 -3.68 15.35 -31.73
C SER A 94 -2.67 14.78 -32.72
N PRO A 95 -1.46 14.37 -32.27
CA PRO A 95 -0.47 13.76 -33.15
C PRO A 95 -1.05 12.52 -33.86
N LYS A 96 -0.56 12.28 -35.09
CA LYS A 96 -0.93 11.12 -35.92
C LYS A 96 -2.41 11.03 -36.31
N LEU A 97 -3.18 12.12 -36.22
CA LEU A 97 -4.56 12.17 -36.71
C LEU A 97 -4.69 11.83 -38.20
N MET A 98 -3.66 12.17 -38.99
CA MET A 98 -3.56 11.76 -40.40
C MET A 98 -3.58 10.23 -40.57
N ASP A 99 -2.91 9.48 -39.70
CA ASP A 99 -2.85 8.01 -39.78
C ASP A 99 -4.23 7.39 -39.59
N LEU A 100 -5.08 8.00 -38.77
CA LEU A 100 -6.46 7.57 -38.55
C LEU A 100 -7.37 7.92 -39.74
N PHE A 101 -7.17 9.09 -40.34
CA PHE A 101 -7.92 9.51 -41.52
C PHE A 101 -7.63 8.61 -42.73
N VAL A 102 -6.35 8.30 -42.98
CA VAL A 102 -5.92 7.41 -44.06
C VAL A 102 -6.41 5.96 -43.84
N LYS A 103 -6.79 5.61 -42.62
CA LYS A 103 -7.41 4.33 -42.30
C LYS A 103 -8.95 4.35 -42.40
N ASP A 104 -9.62 5.49 -42.52
CA ASP A 104 -11.10 5.52 -42.54
C ASP A 104 -11.68 5.17 -43.91
N TRP A 105 -12.55 4.14 -43.97
CA TRP A 105 -13.16 3.67 -45.21
C TRP A 105 -14.13 4.68 -45.81
N LEU A 106 -14.93 5.37 -44.98
CA LEU A 106 -15.92 6.32 -45.47
C LEU A 106 -15.23 7.50 -46.14
N SER A 107 -14.23 8.05 -45.46
CA SER A 107 -13.41 9.15 -45.98
C SER A 107 -12.67 8.78 -47.26
N LEU A 108 -11.97 7.64 -47.29
CA LEU A 108 -11.26 7.20 -48.48
C LEU A 108 -12.20 6.97 -49.66
N THR A 109 -13.35 6.34 -49.42
CA THR A 109 -14.32 6.03 -50.49
C THR A 109 -14.89 7.31 -51.07
N TYR A 110 -15.28 8.26 -50.22
CA TYR A 110 -15.86 9.52 -50.66
C TYR A 110 -14.84 10.39 -51.40
N VAL A 111 -13.62 10.54 -50.87
CA VAL A 111 -12.56 11.33 -51.53
C VAL A 111 -12.17 10.72 -52.87
N TRP A 112 -11.99 9.40 -52.95
CA TRP A 112 -11.70 8.75 -54.24
C TRP A 112 -12.87 8.86 -55.22
N PHE A 113 -14.11 8.82 -54.73
CA PHE A 113 -15.28 9.02 -55.57
C PHE A 113 -15.29 10.43 -56.17
N LEU A 114 -15.02 11.47 -55.37
CA LEU A 114 -14.92 12.85 -55.87
C LEU A 114 -13.81 13.00 -56.94
N ILE A 115 -12.62 12.44 -56.68
CA ILE A 115 -11.48 12.51 -57.60
C ILE A 115 -11.79 11.78 -58.92
N ILE A 116 -12.30 10.55 -58.84
CA ILE A 116 -12.54 9.72 -60.02
C ILE A 116 -13.75 10.23 -60.81
N ALA A 117 -14.82 10.67 -60.15
CA ALA A 117 -15.98 11.26 -60.82
C ALA A 117 -15.65 12.61 -61.47
N SER A 118 -14.77 13.41 -60.87
CA SER A 118 -14.23 14.64 -61.48
C SER A 118 -13.38 14.31 -62.71
N LEU A 119 -12.47 13.34 -62.62
CA LEU A 119 -11.67 12.90 -63.77
C LEU A 119 -12.55 12.35 -64.89
N HIS A 120 -13.57 11.57 -64.54
CA HIS A 120 -14.57 11.06 -65.46
C HIS A 120 -15.30 12.19 -66.20
N ALA A 121 -15.66 13.29 -65.52
CA ALA A 121 -16.26 14.47 -66.15
C ALA A 121 -15.32 15.10 -67.19
N THR A 122 -14.02 15.25 -66.85
CA THR A 122 -13.00 15.78 -67.77
C THR A 122 -12.81 14.89 -68.99
N VAL A 123 -12.76 13.57 -68.82
CA VAL A 123 -12.63 12.61 -69.92
C VAL A 123 -13.86 12.67 -70.83
N ILE A 124 -15.06 12.68 -70.27
CA ILE A 124 -16.31 12.82 -71.01
C ILE A 124 -16.31 14.09 -71.84
N MET A 125 -15.94 15.24 -71.26
CA MET A 125 -15.91 16.52 -71.99
C MET A 125 -15.12 16.45 -73.31
N PHE A 126 -13.99 15.73 -73.35
CA PHE A 126 -13.17 15.59 -74.57
C PHE A 126 -13.61 14.45 -75.51
N TYR A 127 -14.29 13.43 -75.00
CA TYR A 127 -14.55 12.19 -75.74
C TYR A 127 -16.04 11.83 -75.93
N VAL A 128 -16.98 12.70 -75.54
CA VAL A 128 -18.43 12.48 -75.72
C VAL A 128 -18.83 12.33 -77.19
N GLU A 129 -18.42 13.26 -78.05
CA GLU A 129 -18.76 13.23 -79.48
C GLU A 129 -18.12 12.03 -80.21
N PRO A 130 -16.81 11.72 -80.04
CA PRO A 130 -16.19 10.55 -80.67
C PRO A 130 -16.75 9.20 -80.22
N LEU A 131 -17.26 9.09 -78.99
CA LEU A 131 -17.69 7.82 -78.39
C LEU A 131 -19.21 7.62 -78.34
N ASN A 132 -20.01 8.63 -78.72
CA ASN A 132 -21.47 8.62 -78.62
C ASN A 132 -21.98 8.20 -77.23
N ARG A 133 -21.46 8.84 -76.18
CA ARG A 133 -21.69 8.48 -74.76
C ARG A 133 -22.49 9.55 -74.01
N VAL A 134 -23.62 9.99 -74.57
CA VAL A 134 -24.52 10.98 -73.92
C VAL A 134 -25.02 10.48 -72.55
N SER A 135 -25.23 9.16 -72.40
CA SER A 135 -25.58 8.54 -71.13
C SER A 135 -24.61 8.85 -70.00
N SER A 136 -23.32 8.93 -70.31
CA SER A 136 -22.24 9.16 -69.34
C SER A 136 -22.24 10.61 -68.86
N VAL A 137 -22.59 11.56 -69.74
CA VAL A 137 -22.84 12.96 -69.39
C VAL A 137 -23.97 13.06 -68.38
N VAL A 138 -25.10 12.42 -68.69
CA VAL A 138 -26.28 12.44 -67.84
C VAL A 138 -25.95 11.86 -66.46
N LEU A 139 -25.29 10.70 -66.44
CA LEU A 139 -24.89 10.04 -65.20
C LEU A 139 -23.97 10.95 -64.36
N ASN A 140 -22.95 11.54 -64.97
CA ASN A 140 -21.99 12.34 -64.21
C ASN A 140 -22.63 13.64 -63.68
N THR A 141 -23.27 14.41 -64.56
CA THR A 141 -23.79 15.75 -64.23
C THR A 141 -25.00 15.69 -63.32
N TYR A 142 -25.95 14.77 -63.55
CA TYR A 142 -27.21 14.75 -62.79
C TYR A 142 -27.21 13.76 -61.64
N VAL A 143 -26.40 12.70 -61.70
CA VAL A 143 -26.38 11.67 -60.63
C VAL A 143 -25.14 11.84 -59.76
N TYR A 144 -23.94 11.70 -60.32
CA TYR A 144 -22.72 11.74 -59.49
C TYR A 144 -22.49 13.10 -58.85
N LEU A 145 -22.62 14.19 -59.61
CA LEU A 145 -22.39 15.54 -59.08
C LEU A 145 -23.44 15.89 -58.02
N PHE A 146 -24.71 15.54 -58.26
CA PHE A 146 -25.77 15.73 -57.27
C PHE A 146 -25.51 14.98 -55.96
N ILE A 147 -25.15 13.69 -56.05
CA ILE A 147 -24.76 12.88 -54.88
C ILE A 147 -23.55 13.50 -54.18
N ALA A 148 -22.51 13.87 -54.93
CA ALA A 148 -21.31 14.49 -54.39
C ALA A 148 -21.63 15.78 -53.61
N SER A 149 -22.46 16.67 -54.19
CA SER A 149 -22.86 17.92 -53.56
C SER A 149 -23.71 17.70 -52.30
N ILE A 150 -24.70 16.80 -52.32
CA ILE A 150 -25.52 16.50 -51.12
C ILE A 150 -24.66 16.00 -49.97
N PHE A 151 -23.70 15.12 -50.23
CA PHE A 151 -22.84 14.56 -49.19
C PHE A 151 -21.69 15.47 -48.76
N THR A 152 -21.46 16.60 -49.44
CA THR A 152 -20.35 17.51 -49.11
C THR A 152 -20.46 18.03 -47.68
N LEU A 153 -21.59 18.60 -47.29
CA LEU A 153 -21.78 19.13 -45.93
C LEU A 153 -21.79 18.03 -44.86
N PRO A 154 -22.58 16.93 -44.99
CA PRO A 154 -22.52 15.81 -44.05
C PRO A 154 -21.10 15.26 -43.85
N TYR A 155 -20.32 15.15 -44.92
CA TYR A 155 -18.94 14.69 -44.84
C TYR A 155 -18.04 15.67 -44.10
N ILE A 156 -18.15 16.98 -44.37
CA ILE A 156 -17.40 18.00 -43.63
C ILE A 156 -17.71 17.92 -42.13
N PHE A 157 -18.99 17.81 -41.75
CA PHE A 157 -19.39 17.65 -40.34
C PHE A 157 -18.86 16.35 -39.73
N TYR A 158 -18.91 15.25 -40.47
CA TYR A 158 -18.36 13.97 -40.04
C TYR A 158 -16.87 14.10 -39.70
N ILE A 159 -16.07 14.75 -40.55
CA ILE A 159 -14.64 14.96 -40.31
C ILE A 159 -14.39 15.87 -39.11
N LEU A 160 -15.13 16.97 -38.98
CA LEU A 160 -15.01 17.87 -37.84
C LEU A 160 -15.31 17.17 -36.50
N LEU A 161 -16.26 16.24 -36.50
CA LEU A 161 -16.56 15.41 -35.33
C LEU A 161 -15.47 14.35 -35.12
N TYR A 162 -15.04 13.68 -36.19
CA TYR A 162 -14.02 12.65 -36.14
C TYR A 162 -12.68 13.19 -35.62
N SER A 163 -12.34 14.44 -35.95
CA SER A 163 -11.09 15.09 -35.53
C SER A 163 -11.10 15.59 -34.09
N LYS A 164 -12.24 15.53 -33.37
CA LYS A 164 -12.27 15.85 -31.94
C LYS A 164 -11.46 14.82 -31.16
N THR A 165 -10.56 15.27 -30.29
CA THR A 165 -9.65 14.40 -29.53
C THR A 165 -10.38 13.29 -28.76
N SER A 166 -11.55 13.56 -28.16
CA SER A 166 -12.35 12.54 -27.47
C SER A 166 -12.82 11.40 -28.40
N ASN A 167 -13.19 11.72 -29.64
CA ASN A 167 -13.62 10.74 -30.63
C ASN A 167 -12.43 9.97 -31.21
N VAL A 168 -11.30 10.64 -31.38
CA VAL A 168 -10.02 10.02 -31.73
C VAL A 168 -9.63 8.96 -30.68
N VAL A 169 -9.68 9.32 -29.39
CA VAL A 169 -9.39 8.41 -28.27
C VAL A 169 -10.34 7.20 -28.29
N THR A 170 -11.63 7.44 -28.47
CA THR A 170 -12.64 6.35 -28.57
C THR A 170 -12.36 5.42 -29.75
N THR A 171 -11.96 5.98 -30.90
CA THR A 171 -11.66 5.23 -32.12
C THR A 171 -10.43 4.35 -31.94
N ILE A 172 -9.31 4.90 -31.44
CA ILE A 172 -8.08 4.13 -31.19
C ILE A 172 -8.35 3.04 -30.15
N SER A 173 -9.08 3.36 -29.08
CA SER A 173 -9.43 2.39 -28.04
C SER A 173 -10.29 1.26 -28.59
N GLY A 174 -11.24 1.57 -29.47
CA GLY A 174 -12.06 0.57 -30.17
C GLY A 174 -11.24 -0.33 -31.10
N ILE A 175 -10.22 0.21 -31.78
CA ILE A 175 -9.29 -0.56 -32.60
C ILE A 175 -8.53 -1.58 -31.74
N ILE A 176 -7.96 -1.14 -30.61
CA ILE A 176 -7.22 -2.02 -29.69
C ILE A 176 -8.12 -3.15 -29.17
N LYS A 177 -9.32 -2.82 -28.67
CA LYS A 177 -10.28 -3.81 -28.17
C LYS A 177 -10.66 -4.82 -29.25
N SER A 178 -10.87 -4.38 -30.49
CA SER A 178 -11.14 -5.28 -31.63
C SER A 178 -9.97 -6.24 -31.88
N PHE A 179 -8.73 -5.77 -31.85
CA PHE A 179 -7.55 -6.63 -31.97
C PHE A 179 -7.47 -7.67 -30.85
N ILE A 180 -7.71 -7.25 -29.60
CA ILE A 180 -7.74 -8.15 -28.44
C ILE A 180 -8.76 -9.28 -28.63
N PHE A 181 -10.00 -8.96 -29.00
CA PHE A 181 -11.02 -9.98 -29.23
C PHE A 181 -10.71 -10.87 -30.45
N ASN A 182 -10.04 -10.32 -31.48
CA ASN A 182 -9.65 -11.08 -32.66
C ASN A 182 -8.56 -12.12 -32.36
N LEU A 183 -7.68 -11.89 -31.38
CA LEU A 183 -6.61 -12.85 -31.00
C LEU A 183 -7.14 -14.23 -30.61
N LYS A 184 -8.37 -14.29 -30.07
CA LYS A 184 -9.04 -15.55 -29.67
C LYS A 184 -9.68 -16.31 -30.83
N LYS A 185 -9.84 -15.69 -32.00
CA LYS A 185 -10.52 -16.33 -33.12
C LYS A 185 -9.71 -17.54 -33.62
N PRO A 186 -10.34 -18.71 -33.85
CA PRO A 186 -9.62 -19.91 -34.31
C PRO A 186 -8.80 -19.69 -35.60
N SER A 187 -9.29 -18.82 -36.49
CA SER A 187 -8.58 -18.46 -37.72
C SER A 187 -7.27 -17.72 -37.45
N ILE A 188 -7.25 -16.80 -36.48
CA ILE A 188 -6.05 -16.05 -36.09
C ILE A 188 -5.09 -16.97 -35.34
N HIS A 189 -5.62 -17.77 -34.41
CA HIS A 189 -4.85 -18.74 -33.66
C HIS A 189 -4.10 -19.71 -34.60
N SER A 190 -4.77 -20.26 -35.61
CA SER A 190 -4.15 -21.12 -36.62
C SER A 190 -3.13 -20.37 -37.49
N ALA A 191 -3.38 -19.11 -37.83
CA ALA A 191 -2.44 -18.32 -38.63
C ALA A 191 -1.14 -18.01 -37.88
N MET A 192 -1.20 -17.73 -36.57
CA MET A 192 -0.04 -17.46 -35.71
C MET A 192 0.87 -18.67 -35.49
N ASN A 193 0.32 -19.89 -35.50
CA ASN A 193 1.13 -21.12 -35.46
C ASN A 193 2.01 -21.29 -36.71
N ASN A 194 1.60 -20.71 -37.84
CA ASN A 194 2.18 -20.98 -39.14
C ASN A 194 2.96 -19.79 -39.73
N SER A 195 2.89 -18.60 -39.14
CA SER A 195 3.46 -17.38 -39.73
C SER A 195 3.89 -16.36 -38.68
N ILE A 196 5.21 -16.19 -38.53
CA ILE A 196 5.79 -15.15 -37.65
C ILE A 196 5.35 -13.74 -38.07
N GLU A 197 5.18 -13.48 -39.36
CA GLU A 197 4.69 -12.20 -39.89
C GLU A 197 3.32 -11.80 -39.31
N VAL A 198 2.45 -12.78 -39.08
CA VAL A 198 1.11 -12.53 -38.51
C VAL A 198 1.22 -12.18 -37.03
N VAL A 199 2.14 -12.81 -36.31
CA VAL A 199 2.45 -12.47 -34.92
C VAL A 199 3.00 -11.03 -34.84
N GLU A 200 4.00 -10.71 -35.67
CA GLU A 200 4.62 -9.38 -35.72
C GLU A 200 3.59 -8.28 -36.04
N GLU A 201 2.66 -8.53 -36.96
CA GLU A 201 1.62 -7.57 -37.31
C GLU A 201 0.66 -7.29 -36.15
N TYR A 202 0.16 -8.33 -35.48
CA TYR A 202 -0.73 -8.16 -34.32
C TYR A 202 -0.01 -7.44 -33.17
N GLN A 203 1.24 -7.82 -32.90
CA GLN A 203 2.08 -7.13 -31.92
C GLN A 203 2.30 -5.65 -32.31
N LYS A 204 2.57 -5.37 -33.58
CA LYS A 204 2.77 -4.00 -34.09
C LYS A 204 1.52 -3.15 -33.91
N GLU A 205 0.35 -3.64 -34.32
CA GLU A 205 -0.89 -2.84 -34.29
C GLU A 205 -1.36 -2.57 -32.86
N ILE A 206 -1.29 -3.56 -31.96
CA ILE A 206 -1.71 -3.36 -30.57
C ILE A 206 -0.74 -2.42 -29.82
N MET A 207 0.57 -2.53 -30.03
CA MET A 207 1.56 -1.60 -29.44
C MET A 207 1.46 -0.22 -30.04
N GLY A 208 1.40 -0.11 -31.38
CA GLY A 208 1.36 1.17 -32.07
C GLY A 208 0.12 1.98 -31.73
N SER A 209 -1.03 1.32 -31.56
CA SER A 209 -2.26 1.98 -31.12
C SER A 209 -2.19 2.42 -29.66
N LEU A 210 -1.56 1.64 -28.78
CA LEU A 210 -1.31 2.04 -27.39
C LEU A 210 -0.35 3.24 -27.31
N ASP A 211 0.72 3.23 -28.11
CA ASP A 211 1.67 4.35 -28.23
C ASP A 211 0.97 5.62 -28.75
N GLN A 212 -0.03 5.50 -29.63
CA GLN A 212 -0.86 6.64 -30.05
C GLN A 212 -1.71 7.21 -28.90
N LEU A 213 -2.26 6.39 -28.02
CA LEU A 213 -2.96 6.88 -26.82
C LEU A 213 -2.00 7.58 -25.85
N ASP A 214 -0.79 7.06 -25.67
CA ASP A 214 0.26 7.69 -24.87
C ASP A 214 0.64 9.07 -25.43
N ASP A 215 0.88 9.14 -26.75
CA ASP A 215 1.16 10.38 -27.44
C ASP A 215 0.02 11.39 -27.22
N LEU A 216 -1.25 11.00 -27.41
CA LEU A 216 -2.39 11.89 -27.19
C LEU A 216 -2.47 12.39 -25.74
N LEU A 217 -2.22 11.53 -24.76
CA LEU A 217 -2.18 11.91 -23.35
C LEU A 217 -1.07 12.94 -23.09
N ALA A 218 0.05 12.82 -23.79
CA ALA A 218 1.19 13.72 -23.62
C ALA A 218 0.95 15.12 -24.20
N PHE A 219 0.15 15.26 -25.26
CA PHE A 219 -0.09 16.54 -25.95
C PHE A 219 -1.41 17.24 -25.58
N THR A 220 -2.40 16.51 -25.09
CA THR A 220 -3.69 17.12 -24.78
C THR A 220 -3.65 17.95 -23.48
N GLU A 221 -4.19 19.17 -23.52
CA GLU A 221 -4.22 20.07 -22.36
C GLU A 221 -5.48 19.88 -21.49
N PHE A 222 -6.59 19.45 -22.10
CA PHE A 222 -7.91 19.33 -21.47
C PHE A 222 -7.96 18.18 -20.45
N LYS A 223 -8.34 18.51 -19.21
CA LYS A 223 -8.44 17.56 -18.07
C LYS A 223 -9.34 16.38 -18.37
N GLU A 224 -10.49 16.64 -19.00
CA GLU A 224 -11.52 15.66 -19.31
C GLU A 224 -10.99 14.62 -20.31
N THR A 225 -10.25 15.07 -21.33
CA THR A 225 -9.64 14.19 -22.33
C THR A 225 -8.53 13.34 -21.71
N GLN A 226 -7.66 13.92 -20.89
CA GLN A 226 -6.60 13.15 -20.20
C GLN A 226 -7.19 12.05 -19.30
N THR A 227 -8.25 12.40 -18.56
CA THR A 227 -9.01 11.47 -17.72
C THR A 227 -9.61 10.34 -18.55
N GLU A 228 -10.24 10.67 -19.68
CA GLU A 228 -10.82 9.66 -20.58
C GLU A 228 -9.76 8.73 -21.17
N ILE A 229 -8.59 9.25 -21.57
CA ILE A 229 -7.50 8.42 -22.10
C ILE A 229 -7.01 7.42 -21.06
N ILE A 230 -6.74 7.89 -19.83
CA ILE A 230 -6.28 7.03 -18.73
C ILE A 230 -7.31 5.93 -18.44
N ARG A 231 -8.59 6.28 -18.38
CA ARG A 231 -9.69 5.32 -18.20
C ARG A 231 -9.79 4.30 -19.34
N GLN A 232 -9.64 4.75 -20.60
CA GLN A 232 -9.65 3.84 -21.75
C GLN A 232 -8.45 2.88 -21.72
N ILE A 233 -7.25 3.35 -21.37
CA ILE A 233 -6.05 2.51 -21.23
C ILE A 233 -6.28 1.45 -20.14
N SER A 234 -6.84 1.85 -18.99
CA SER A 234 -7.22 0.94 -17.91
C SER A 234 -8.23 -0.12 -18.37
N THR A 235 -9.30 0.31 -19.05
CA THR A 235 -10.32 -0.61 -19.60
C THR A 235 -9.70 -1.59 -20.59
N ILE A 236 -8.79 -1.13 -21.46
CA ILE A 236 -8.12 -1.96 -22.46
C ILE A 236 -7.30 -3.07 -21.79
N ILE A 237 -6.52 -2.74 -20.75
CA ILE A 237 -5.68 -3.75 -20.10
C ILE A 237 -6.51 -4.74 -19.28
N GLN A 238 -7.60 -4.30 -18.66
CA GLN A 238 -8.56 -5.21 -18.00
C GLN A 238 -9.17 -6.20 -19.00
N ILE A 239 -9.62 -5.72 -20.17
CA ILE A 239 -10.10 -6.59 -21.26
C ILE A 239 -8.99 -7.53 -21.72
N TYR A 240 -7.76 -7.04 -21.90
CA TYR A 240 -6.63 -7.86 -22.30
C TYR A 240 -6.39 -9.01 -21.30
N ILE A 241 -6.36 -8.72 -19.99
CA ILE A 241 -6.12 -9.71 -18.93
C ILE A 241 -7.21 -10.78 -18.94
N ASN A 242 -8.49 -10.38 -19.07
CA ASN A 242 -9.63 -11.30 -19.14
C ASN A 242 -9.58 -12.22 -20.37
N GLU A 243 -9.18 -11.67 -21.52
CA GLU A 243 -9.15 -12.42 -22.79
C GLU A 243 -7.86 -13.24 -22.98
N LYS A 244 -6.78 -12.90 -22.24
CA LYS A 244 -5.43 -13.48 -22.33
C LYS A 244 -5.38 -15.02 -22.33
N PRO A 245 -6.14 -15.76 -21.49
CA PRO A 245 -6.09 -17.23 -21.50
C PRO A 245 -6.48 -17.86 -22.85
N GLY A 246 -7.19 -17.13 -23.71
CA GLY A 246 -7.57 -17.60 -25.05
C GLY A 246 -6.58 -17.25 -26.16
N PHE A 247 -5.47 -16.57 -25.86
CA PHE A 247 -4.51 -16.16 -26.88
C PHE A 247 -3.59 -17.31 -27.30
N ASN A 248 -3.02 -17.18 -28.50
CA ASN A 248 -2.00 -18.09 -28.97
C ASN A 248 -0.67 -17.83 -28.24
N PRO A 249 0.01 -18.85 -27.66
CA PRO A 249 1.30 -18.67 -26.99
C PRO A 249 2.38 -17.98 -27.84
N ASN A 250 2.37 -18.18 -29.16
CA ASN A 250 3.32 -17.55 -30.07
C ASN A 250 3.20 -16.02 -30.08
N PHE A 251 2.03 -15.48 -29.73
CA PHE A 251 1.84 -14.03 -29.59
C PHE A 251 2.75 -13.42 -28.52
N PHE A 252 3.20 -14.19 -27.55
CA PHE A 252 4.05 -13.70 -26.47
C PHE A 252 5.55 -13.85 -26.74
N HIS A 253 5.95 -14.44 -27.87
CA HIS A 253 7.36 -14.39 -28.28
C HIS A 253 7.71 -12.97 -28.68
N LEU A 254 8.70 -12.38 -28.01
CA LEU A 254 9.16 -11.02 -28.30
C LEU A 254 9.89 -10.99 -29.65
N THR A 255 9.14 -10.70 -30.71
CA THR A 255 9.66 -10.58 -32.07
C THR A 255 10.55 -9.34 -32.23
N SER A 256 11.19 -9.22 -33.40
CA SER A 256 11.99 -8.05 -33.75
C SER A 256 11.21 -6.74 -33.60
N THR A 257 9.89 -6.78 -33.83
CA THR A 257 8.99 -5.63 -33.67
C THR A 257 8.91 -5.17 -32.22
N ILE A 258 8.76 -6.09 -31.27
CA ILE A 258 8.69 -5.74 -29.84
C ILE A 258 10.06 -5.31 -29.32
N GLN A 259 11.13 -6.03 -29.68
CA GLN A 259 12.50 -5.70 -29.25
C GLN A 259 12.95 -4.33 -29.77
N ALA A 260 12.48 -3.90 -30.94
CA ALA A 260 12.79 -2.58 -31.48
C ALA A 260 12.00 -1.44 -30.81
N ASN A 261 10.91 -1.73 -30.09
CA ASN A 261 10.12 -0.69 -29.41
C ASN A 261 10.95 -0.04 -28.28
N ALA A 262 10.84 1.28 -28.15
CA ALA A 262 11.61 2.06 -27.19
C ALA A 262 11.44 1.60 -25.72
N THR A 263 10.30 1.00 -25.38
CA THR A 263 10.06 0.44 -24.06
C THR A 263 10.95 -0.76 -23.74
N PHE A 264 11.25 -1.61 -24.74
CA PHE A 264 11.90 -2.90 -24.54
C PHE A 264 13.35 -2.93 -25.02
N ARG A 265 13.77 -2.00 -25.88
CA ARG A 265 15.09 -2.01 -26.54
C ARG A 265 16.30 -2.12 -25.60
N THR A 266 16.16 -1.73 -24.33
CA THR A 266 17.23 -1.75 -23.33
C THR A 266 17.31 -3.04 -22.52
N TYR A 267 16.42 -4.01 -22.76
CA TYR A 267 16.38 -5.27 -22.02
C TYR A 267 17.40 -6.27 -22.58
N THR A 268 17.84 -7.19 -21.71
CA THR A 268 18.76 -8.27 -22.09
C THR A 268 17.99 -9.50 -22.61
N ASP A 269 18.69 -10.41 -23.30
CA ASP A 269 18.10 -11.64 -23.83
C ASP A 269 17.40 -12.48 -22.76
N ILE A 270 17.96 -12.52 -21.55
CA ILE A 270 17.37 -13.23 -20.40
C ILE A 270 16.02 -12.62 -20.04
N GLN A 271 15.92 -11.29 -19.99
CA GLN A 271 14.67 -10.62 -19.64
C GLN A 271 13.62 -10.75 -20.76
N TYR A 272 14.04 -10.83 -22.03
CA TYR A 272 13.13 -11.14 -23.12
C TYR A 272 12.55 -12.55 -22.97
N GLN A 273 13.37 -13.54 -22.60
CA GLN A 273 12.90 -14.90 -22.33
C GLN A 273 11.92 -14.94 -21.16
N GLU A 274 12.24 -14.30 -20.04
CA GLU A 274 11.37 -14.22 -18.86
C GLU A 274 10.00 -13.60 -19.19
N MET A 275 9.96 -12.51 -19.96
CA MET A 275 8.69 -11.90 -20.39
C MET A 275 7.88 -12.80 -21.33
N ALA A 276 8.56 -13.57 -22.19
CA ALA A 276 7.91 -14.51 -23.09
C ALA A 276 7.37 -15.72 -22.33
N GLU A 277 8.05 -16.21 -21.30
CA GLU A 277 7.61 -17.34 -20.48
C GLU A 277 6.45 -16.97 -19.54
N THR A 278 6.46 -15.75 -19.02
CA THR A 278 5.40 -15.23 -18.13
C THR A 278 4.23 -14.61 -18.90
N PHE A 279 4.34 -14.48 -20.22
CA PHE A 279 3.33 -13.86 -21.08
C PHE A 279 2.98 -12.40 -20.70
N THR A 280 3.93 -11.61 -20.19
CA THR A 280 3.65 -10.32 -19.52
C THR A 280 4.02 -9.04 -20.29
N PHE A 281 4.53 -9.17 -21.53
CA PHE A 281 5.12 -8.00 -22.20
C PHE A 281 4.14 -6.83 -22.41
N TYR A 282 2.85 -7.09 -22.69
CA TYR A 282 1.88 -6.01 -22.89
C TYR A 282 1.52 -5.31 -21.58
N GLU A 283 1.32 -6.07 -20.51
CA GLU A 283 1.06 -5.57 -19.16
C GLU A 283 2.22 -4.67 -18.71
N ILE A 284 3.46 -5.10 -18.90
CA ILE A 284 4.65 -4.30 -18.58
C ILE A 284 4.66 -2.98 -19.35
N LYS A 285 4.30 -2.99 -20.64
CA LYS A 285 4.18 -1.78 -21.46
C LYS A 285 3.12 -0.82 -20.89
N VAL A 286 1.91 -1.29 -20.65
CA VAL A 286 0.80 -0.48 -20.12
C VAL A 286 1.14 0.09 -18.74
N PHE A 287 1.68 -0.74 -17.85
CA PHE A 287 2.07 -0.32 -16.52
C PHE A 287 3.19 0.72 -16.52
N ARG A 288 4.13 0.63 -17.47
CA ARG A 288 5.16 1.66 -17.64
C ARG A 288 4.58 2.97 -18.18
N LEU A 289 3.65 2.89 -19.13
CA LEU A 289 2.92 4.05 -19.66
C LEU A 289 2.17 4.79 -18.55
N LEU A 290 1.36 4.07 -17.76
CA LEU A 290 0.64 4.62 -16.62
C LEU A 290 1.62 5.22 -15.58
N GLY A 291 2.72 4.53 -15.29
CA GLY A 291 3.75 5.03 -14.38
C GLY A 291 4.42 6.32 -14.86
N ASN A 292 4.79 6.40 -16.13
CA ASN A 292 5.36 7.61 -16.73
C ASN A 292 4.34 8.76 -16.73
N SER A 293 3.09 8.45 -17.03
CA SER A 293 1.99 9.42 -17.01
C SER A 293 1.81 9.99 -15.61
N TYR A 294 1.83 9.14 -14.58
CA TYR A 294 1.76 9.59 -13.19
C TYR A 294 2.89 10.56 -12.84
N ILE A 295 4.13 10.21 -13.18
CA ILE A 295 5.29 11.07 -12.94
C ILE A 295 5.12 12.43 -13.64
N LYS A 296 4.68 12.43 -14.90
CA LYS A 296 4.41 13.66 -15.64
C LYS A 296 3.29 14.50 -15.00
N MET A 297 2.23 13.88 -14.50
CA MET A 297 1.12 14.61 -13.88
C MET A 297 1.53 15.25 -12.55
N ILE A 298 2.31 14.55 -11.72
CA ILE A 298 2.81 15.14 -10.47
C ILE A 298 3.81 16.27 -10.73
N GLU A 299 4.68 16.13 -11.73
CA GLU A 299 5.66 17.17 -12.09
C GLU A 299 5.03 18.44 -12.67
N ASN A 300 3.80 18.35 -13.20
CA ASN A 300 3.04 19.48 -13.74
C ASN A 300 1.91 19.94 -12.79
N ASP A 301 1.95 19.56 -11.51
CA ASP A 301 0.95 19.91 -10.49
C ASP A 301 -0.50 19.50 -10.83
N ARG A 302 -0.68 18.46 -11.66
CA ARG A 302 -1.97 17.89 -12.06
C ARG A 302 -2.38 16.76 -11.11
N PHE A 303 -2.50 17.07 -9.82
CA PHE A 303 -2.72 16.07 -8.76
C PHE A 303 -4.06 15.33 -8.86
N ASP A 304 -5.08 15.97 -9.41
CA ASP A 304 -6.39 15.36 -9.70
C ASP A 304 -6.25 14.17 -10.66
N ILE A 305 -5.52 14.37 -11.75
CA ILE A 305 -5.27 13.32 -12.75
C ILE A 305 -4.21 12.34 -12.28
N ALA A 306 -3.19 12.81 -11.56
CA ALA A 306 -2.21 11.91 -10.94
C ALA A 306 -2.89 10.92 -10.00
N SER A 307 -3.89 11.36 -9.22
CA SER A 307 -4.65 10.49 -8.32
C SER A 307 -5.56 9.51 -9.05
N LEU A 308 -5.97 9.77 -10.30
CA LEU A 308 -6.78 8.84 -11.09
C LEU A 308 -6.01 7.57 -11.44
N ILE A 309 -4.72 7.69 -11.78
CA ILE A 309 -3.90 6.56 -12.21
C ILE A 309 -3.81 5.43 -11.18
N PRO A 310 -3.50 5.67 -9.89
CA PRO A 310 -3.52 4.60 -8.90
C PRO A 310 -4.93 4.09 -8.62
N ALA A 311 -5.99 4.89 -8.82
CA ALA A 311 -7.37 4.40 -8.75
C ALA A 311 -7.64 3.36 -9.84
N GLU A 312 -7.25 3.66 -11.08
CA GLU A 312 -7.35 2.72 -12.21
C GLU A 312 -6.46 1.47 -12.00
N LEU A 313 -5.30 1.60 -11.33
CA LEU A 313 -4.49 0.44 -10.94
C LEU A 313 -5.22 -0.48 -9.96
N VAL A 314 -6.08 0.04 -9.07
CA VAL A 314 -6.93 -0.79 -8.21
C VAL A 314 -7.91 -1.59 -9.07
N ASP A 315 -8.57 -0.98 -10.04
CA ASP A 315 -9.53 -1.68 -10.92
C ASP A 315 -8.85 -2.74 -11.80
N ILE A 316 -7.62 -2.47 -12.25
CA ILE A 316 -6.77 -3.48 -12.89
C ILE A 316 -6.44 -4.62 -11.91
N GLY A 317 -6.09 -4.29 -10.67
CA GLY A 317 -5.80 -5.26 -9.62
C GLY A 317 -7.00 -6.17 -9.30
N LYS A 318 -8.21 -5.62 -9.23
CA LYS A 318 -9.46 -6.39 -9.09
C LYS A 318 -9.63 -7.39 -10.22
N THR A 319 -9.43 -6.96 -11.46
CA THR A 319 -9.48 -7.86 -12.63
C THR A 319 -8.44 -8.97 -12.52
N CYS A 320 -7.24 -8.67 -12.02
CA CYS A 320 -6.21 -9.70 -11.81
C CYS A 320 -6.64 -10.74 -10.77
N ILE A 321 -7.24 -10.29 -9.66
CA ILE A 321 -7.80 -11.13 -8.58
C ILE A 321 -8.86 -12.07 -9.15
N GLU A 322 -9.83 -11.54 -9.91
CA GLU A 322 -10.89 -12.33 -10.55
C GLU A 322 -10.34 -13.40 -11.51
N MET A 323 -9.22 -13.11 -12.17
CA MET A 323 -8.54 -14.04 -13.09
C MET A 323 -7.49 -14.93 -12.43
N GLU A 324 -7.34 -14.88 -11.10
CA GLU A 324 -6.36 -15.63 -10.29
C GLU A 324 -4.91 -15.52 -10.81
N ASN A 325 -4.53 -14.40 -11.43
CA ASN A 325 -3.22 -14.23 -12.06
C ASN A 325 -2.17 -13.60 -11.13
N ASN A 326 -1.50 -14.43 -10.33
CA ASN A 326 -0.48 -13.98 -9.36
C ASN A 326 0.64 -13.13 -9.98
N THR A 327 1.15 -13.51 -11.15
CA THR A 327 2.23 -12.76 -11.82
C THR A 327 1.84 -11.33 -12.15
N ILE A 328 0.59 -11.10 -12.56
CA ILE A 328 0.13 -9.74 -12.87
C ILE A 328 -0.21 -8.98 -11.57
N MET A 329 -0.73 -9.65 -10.53
CA MET A 329 -0.90 -9.03 -9.21
C MET A 329 0.42 -8.52 -8.63
N ASP A 330 1.49 -9.31 -8.73
CA ASP A 330 2.84 -8.89 -8.33
C ASP A 330 3.28 -7.64 -9.11
N ASN A 331 3.00 -7.59 -10.41
CA ASN A 331 3.29 -6.43 -11.24
C ASN A 331 2.51 -5.18 -10.80
N VAL A 332 1.23 -5.31 -10.40
CA VAL A 332 0.41 -4.22 -9.84
C VAL A 332 1.07 -3.69 -8.55
N ASN A 333 1.47 -4.58 -7.64
CA ASN A 333 2.14 -4.20 -6.39
C ASN A 333 3.48 -3.50 -6.66
N ILE A 334 4.29 -4.00 -7.60
CA ILE A 334 5.53 -3.35 -8.05
C ILE A 334 5.24 -1.96 -8.60
N ARG A 335 4.11 -1.75 -9.31
CA ARG A 335 3.73 -0.42 -9.77
C ARG A 335 3.34 0.52 -8.65
N PHE A 336 2.47 0.13 -7.71
CA PHE A 336 2.18 0.96 -6.53
C PHE A 336 3.45 1.39 -5.80
N ASN A 337 4.36 0.46 -5.55
CA ASN A 337 5.66 0.72 -4.93
C ASN A 337 6.56 1.65 -5.77
N THR A 338 6.43 1.60 -7.10
CA THR A 338 7.16 2.52 -8.00
C THR A 338 6.56 3.91 -7.92
N LEU A 339 5.23 4.05 -7.97
CA LEU A 339 4.54 5.33 -7.79
C LEU A 339 4.88 5.97 -6.44
N PHE A 340 4.95 5.17 -5.37
CA PHE A 340 5.32 5.64 -4.02
C PHE A 340 6.72 6.25 -4.00
N ARG A 341 7.72 5.55 -4.56
CA ARG A 341 9.09 6.06 -4.64
C ARG A 341 9.18 7.40 -5.39
N PHE A 342 8.46 7.55 -6.50
CA PHE A 342 8.45 8.81 -7.26
C PHE A 342 7.68 9.91 -6.54
N ALA A 343 6.56 9.60 -5.91
CA ALA A 343 5.78 10.55 -5.13
C ALA A 343 6.55 11.06 -3.91
N MET A 344 7.32 10.20 -3.23
CA MET A 344 8.18 10.59 -2.12
C MET A 344 9.31 11.50 -2.59
N LYS A 345 10.01 11.12 -3.66
CA LYS A 345 11.05 11.97 -4.26
C LYS A 345 10.52 13.34 -4.64
N HIS A 346 9.31 13.41 -5.20
CA HIS A 346 8.63 14.67 -5.52
C HIS A 346 8.30 15.47 -4.25
N ALA A 347 7.67 14.84 -3.26
CA ALA A 347 7.27 15.48 -2.01
C ALA A 347 8.47 16.06 -1.25
N TYR A 348 9.58 15.34 -1.19
CA TYR A 348 10.81 15.78 -0.52
C TYR A 348 11.44 16.98 -1.23
N LYS A 349 11.49 16.94 -2.56
CA LYS A 349 12.12 17.99 -3.37
C LYS A 349 11.29 19.29 -3.37
N ASN A 350 9.97 19.17 -3.44
CA ASN A 350 9.07 20.30 -3.68
C ASN A 350 8.27 20.73 -2.44
N ASN A 351 8.44 20.06 -1.30
CA ASN A 351 7.63 20.25 -0.09
C ASN A 351 6.12 20.13 -0.37
N GLU A 352 5.75 19.10 -1.14
CA GLU A 352 4.38 18.91 -1.62
C GLU A 352 3.92 17.45 -1.40
N PRO A 353 3.34 17.13 -0.23
CA PRO A 353 3.00 15.77 0.15
C PRO A 353 1.58 15.34 -0.25
N ARG A 354 0.72 16.23 -0.79
CA ARG A 354 -0.70 15.92 -1.06
C ARG A 354 -0.89 14.68 -1.94
N ASN A 355 0.01 14.48 -2.89
CA ASN A 355 -0.06 13.33 -3.78
C ASN A 355 0.29 12.00 -3.08
N LEU A 356 1.12 12.00 -2.03
CA LEU A 356 1.37 10.82 -1.20
C LEU A 356 0.13 10.40 -0.44
N TYR A 357 -0.64 11.37 0.06
CA TYR A 357 -1.93 11.09 0.71
C TYR A 357 -2.83 10.31 -0.25
N ASN A 358 -3.05 10.85 -1.45
CA ASN A 358 -3.94 10.24 -2.45
C ASN A 358 -3.46 8.86 -2.89
N LEU A 359 -2.15 8.69 -3.07
CA LEU A 359 -1.57 7.40 -3.41
C LEU A 359 -1.73 6.38 -2.27
N SER A 360 -1.56 6.80 -1.02
CA SER A 360 -1.75 5.94 0.17
C SER A 360 -3.17 5.40 0.24
N PHE A 361 -4.15 6.27 0.00
CA PHE A 361 -5.56 5.89 -0.07
C PHE A 361 -5.83 4.81 -1.14
N HIS A 362 -5.34 4.99 -2.36
CA HIS A 362 -5.56 4.01 -3.43
C HIS A 362 -4.78 2.71 -3.22
N TYR A 363 -3.57 2.78 -2.67
CA TYR A 363 -2.83 1.57 -2.34
C TYR A 363 -3.52 0.77 -1.22
N SER A 364 -4.09 1.47 -0.24
CA SER A 364 -4.94 0.87 0.79
C SER A 364 -6.21 0.24 0.23
N ASN A 365 -6.87 0.87 -0.75
CA ASN A 365 -7.99 0.24 -1.46
C ASN A 365 -7.56 -1.07 -2.12
N MET A 366 -6.38 -1.13 -2.76
CA MET A 366 -5.85 -2.38 -3.30
C MET A 366 -5.64 -3.45 -2.21
N ILE A 367 -5.14 -3.06 -1.04
CA ILE A 367 -5.01 -3.97 0.11
C ILE A 367 -6.38 -4.51 0.54
N GLN A 368 -7.40 -3.67 0.61
CA GLN A 368 -8.77 -4.08 0.95
C GLN A 368 -9.36 -5.06 -0.08
N GLU A 369 -9.03 -4.92 -1.36
CA GLU A 369 -9.38 -5.91 -2.38
C GLU A 369 -8.69 -7.27 -2.13
N TYR A 370 -7.40 -7.26 -1.77
CA TYR A 370 -6.70 -8.49 -1.37
C TYR A 370 -7.28 -9.12 -0.11
N VAL A 371 -7.67 -8.33 0.89
CA VAL A 371 -8.37 -8.81 2.09
C VAL A 371 -9.68 -9.48 1.70
N THR A 372 -10.47 -8.85 0.82
CA THR A 372 -11.75 -9.37 0.35
C THR A 372 -11.60 -10.68 -0.43
N ALA A 373 -10.46 -10.85 -1.13
CA ALA A 373 -10.12 -12.05 -1.88
C ALA A 373 -9.33 -13.10 -1.09
N ASP A 374 -9.19 -12.95 0.23
CA ASP A 374 -8.47 -13.87 1.12
C ASP A 374 -6.98 -14.07 0.75
N ARG A 375 -6.33 -13.02 0.23
CA ARG A 375 -4.92 -13.02 -0.20
C ARG A 375 -3.99 -12.52 0.90
N ALA A 376 -3.87 -13.30 1.97
CA ALA A 376 -3.02 -12.98 3.13
C ALA A 376 -1.54 -12.74 2.76
N ASP A 377 -1.01 -13.47 1.78
CA ASP A 377 0.34 -13.28 1.24
C ASP A 377 0.56 -11.86 0.69
N MET A 378 -0.39 -11.38 -0.12
CA MET A 378 -0.34 -10.05 -0.74
C MET A 378 -0.55 -8.94 0.30
N VAL A 379 -1.47 -9.14 1.24
CA VAL A 379 -1.72 -8.17 2.33
C VAL A 379 -0.46 -8.00 3.19
N LYS A 380 0.18 -9.10 3.61
CA LYS A 380 1.44 -9.07 4.39
C LYS A 380 2.55 -8.34 3.63
N TYR A 381 2.70 -8.60 2.33
CA TYR A 381 3.65 -7.88 1.49
C TYR A 381 3.38 -6.37 1.45
N CYS A 382 2.13 -5.96 1.25
CA CYS A 382 1.78 -4.55 1.18
C CYS A 382 1.95 -3.83 2.52
N TYR A 383 1.64 -4.48 3.65
CA TYR A 383 1.90 -3.93 4.99
C TYR A 383 3.40 -3.69 5.23
N ASP A 384 4.26 -4.64 4.85
CA ASP A 384 5.72 -4.46 4.92
C ASP A 384 6.18 -3.24 4.09
N LYS A 385 5.59 -3.04 2.91
CA LYS A 385 5.88 -1.86 2.08
C LYS A 385 5.40 -0.55 2.71
N PHE A 386 4.21 -0.51 3.28
CA PHE A 386 3.73 0.66 4.02
C PHE A 386 4.70 1.02 5.17
N LYS A 387 5.12 0.03 5.96
CA LYS A 387 6.12 0.22 7.03
C LYS A 387 7.45 0.72 6.48
N PHE A 388 7.94 0.13 5.39
CA PHE A 388 9.17 0.57 4.74
C PHE A 388 9.09 2.05 4.33
N TYR A 389 8.00 2.47 3.67
CA TYR A 389 7.82 3.85 3.23
C TYR A 389 7.60 4.82 4.39
N ALA A 390 6.81 4.45 5.40
CA ALA A 390 6.63 5.26 6.61
C ALA A 390 7.98 5.59 7.28
N ASN A 391 8.85 4.58 7.43
CA ASN A 391 10.19 4.77 8.00
C ASN A 391 11.07 5.72 7.17
N ASP A 392 10.99 5.66 5.85
CA ASP A 392 11.75 6.56 4.98
C ASP A 392 11.18 7.99 4.99
N ILE A 393 9.85 8.15 5.09
CA ILE A 393 9.19 9.44 5.26
C ILE A 393 9.62 10.10 6.58
N TYR A 394 9.61 9.34 7.69
CA TYR A 394 10.04 9.86 8.99
C TYR A 394 11.45 10.42 8.98
N LYS A 395 12.41 9.72 8.36
CA LYS A 395 13.80 10.17 8.26
C LYS A 395 13.96 11.50 7.52
N ASN A 396 13.05 11.83 6.62
CA ASN A 396 13.08 13.06 5.83
C ASN A 396 12.13 14.14 6.39
N ALA A 397 11.27 13.81 7.36
CA ALA A 397 10.28 14.71 7.95
C ALA A 397 10.89 15.77 8.89
N GLU A 398 12.09 15.55 9.42
CA GLU A 398 12.80 16.53 10.26
C GLU A 398 13.06 17.85 9.52
N GLY A 399 13.37 17.78 8.22
CA GLY A 399 13.52 18.95 7.35
C GLY A 399 12.21 19.45 6.73
N ASN A 400 11.10 18.71 6.90
CA ASN A 400 9.81 19.02 6.31
C ASN A 400 8.64 18.49 7.18
N PRO A 401 8.13 19.31 8.12
CA PRO A 401 7.10 18.88 9.08
C PRO A 401 5.78 18.41 8.44
N SER A 402 5.47 18.81 7.21
CA SER A 402 4.24 18.38 6.52
C SER A 402 4.24 16.87 6.21
N LEU A 403 5.40 16.22 6.20
CA LEU A 403 5.56 14.78 5.95
C LEU A 403 5.12 13.91 7.14
N TYR A 404 5.14 14.42 8.38
CA TYR A 404 4.66 13.67 9.54
C TYR A 404 3.18 13.25 9.38
N PHE A 405 2.37 14.14 8.81
CA PHE A 405 0.96 13.87 8.52
C PHE A 405 0.75 12.72 7.52
N ILE A 406 1.71 12.46 6.64
CA ILE A 406 1.62 11.32 5.71
C ILE A 406 1.78 10.00 6.45
N VAL A 407 2.57 9.94 7.51
CA VAL A 407 2.67 8.71 8.31
C VAL A 407 1.39 8.46 9.09
N ASP A 408 0.78 9.52 9.62
CA ASP A 408 -0.55 9.42 10.23
C ASP A 408 -1.56 8.90 9.19
N THR A 409 -1.49 9.39 7.95
CA THR A 409 -2.33 8.90 6.85
C THR A 409 -2.10 7.41 6.57
N LEU A 410 -0.85 6.96 6.44
CA LEU A 410 -0.53 5.54 6.21
C LEU A 410 -1.09 4.65 7.33
N THR A 411 -0.94 5.09 8.58
CA THR A 411 -1.46 4.39 9.77
C THR A 411 -2.98 4.31 9.73
N PHE A 412 -3.66 5.42 9.39
CA PHE A 412 -5.12 5.46 9.26
C PHE A 412 -5.62 4.51 8.16
N GLU A 413 -4.93 4.48 7.03
CA GLU A 413 -5.25 3.59 5.93
C GLU A 413 -5.12 2.11 6.34
N LEU A 414 -4.04 1.72 7.03
CA LEU A 414 -3.89 0.35 7.55
C LEU A 414 -4.89 0.02 8.68
N ARG A 415 -5.32 1.01 9.47
CA ARG A 415 -6.42 0.83 10.45
C ARG A 415 -7.70 0.39 9.75
N LYS A 416 -8.08 1.01 8.62
CA LYS A 416 -9.26 0.59 7.85
C LYS A 416 -9.13 -0.86 7.37
N CYS A 417 -7.95 -1.24 6.87
CA CYS A 417 -7.67 -2.62 6.49
C CYS A 417 -7.80 -3.59 7.67
N GLN A 418 -7.36 -3.23 8.88
CA GLN A 418 -7.52 -4.08 10.07
C GLN A 418 -8.97 -4.29 10.49
N VAL A 419 -9.79 -3.24 10.41
CA VAL A 419 -11.24 -3.35 10.65
C VAL A 419 -11.84 -4.34 9.64
N LEU A 420 -11.52 -4.21 8.35
CA LEU A 420 -12.02 -5.11 7.32
C LEU A 420 -11.53 -6.55 7.50
N ILE A 421 -10.26 -6.77 7.86
CA ILE A 421 -9.69 -8.10 8.17
C ILE A 421 -10.49 -8.77 9.29
N HIS A 422 -10.83 -8.01 10.34
CA HIS A 422 -11.67 -8.50 11.42
C HIS A 422 -13.07 -8.91 10.93
N GLU A 423 -13.73 -8.03 10.16
CA GLU A 423 -15.07 -8.25 9.61
C GLU A 423 -15.13 -9.45 8.67
N LYS A 424 -14.02 -9.75 7.96
CA LYS A 424 -13.87 -10.92 7.10
C LYS A 424 -13.56 -12.21 7.86
N GLY A 425 -13.32 -12.13 9.17
CA GLY A 425 -13.11 -13.31 10.02
C GLY A 425 -11.77 -14.00 9.80
N TRP A 426 -10.72 -13.25 9.44
CA TRP A 426 -9.36 -13.78 9.34
C TRP A 426 -8.86 -14.35 10.67
N SER A 427 -7.82 -15.17 10.61
CA SER A 427 -7.22 -15.77 11.81
C SER A 427 -6.71 -14.68 12.77
N ASN A 428 -6.87 -14.90 14.07
CA ASN A 428 -6.33 -13.97 15.07
C ASN A 428 -4.80 -13.83 14.95
N GLU A 429 -4.11 -14.89 14.53
CA GLU A 429 -2.65 -14.91 14.36
C GLU A 429 -2.23 -13.96 13.23
N ASP A 430 -2.82 -14.09 12.04
CA ASP A 430 -2.52 -13.22 10.91
C ASP A 430 -2.88 -11.76 11.20
N GLN A 431 -4.02 -11.54 11.84
CA GLN A 431 -4.46 -10.20 12.22
C GLN A 431 -3.49 -9.55 13.22
N MET A 432 -3.03 -10.31 14.22
CA MET A 432 -2.10 -9.84 15.23
C MET A 432 -0.73 -9.54 14.64
N ASP A 433 -0.24 -10.37 13.72
CA ASP A 433 1.01 -10.13 13.02
C ASP A 433 0.97 -8.84 12.18
N LEU A 434 -0.13 -8.60 11.48
CA LEU A 434 -0.34 -7.35 10.75
C LEU A 434 -0.49 -6.15 11.70
N LEU A 435 -1.07 -6.34 12.89
CA LEU A 435 -1.21 -5.28 13.89
C LEU A 435 0.16 -4.86 14.42
N LYS A 436 1.04 -5.82 14.70
CA LYS A 436 2.43 -5.54 15.13
C LYS A 436 3.20 -4.69 14.13
N LEU A 437 2.90 -4.78 12.83
CA LEU A 437 3.51 -3.90 11.82
C LEU A 437 3.01 -2.45 11.92
N ILE A 438 1.71 -2.25 12.23
CA ILE A 438 1.13 -0.91 12.44
C ILE A 438 1.70 -0.26 13.72
N LEU A 439 1.90 -1.05 14.77
CA LEU A 439 2.49 -0.59 16.04
C LEU A 439 3.96 -0.17 15.93
N GLN A 440 4.62 -0.46 14.80
CA GLN A 440 6.00 -0.04 14.57
C GLN A 440 6.09 1.26 13.77
N LEU A 441 4.96 1.81 13.31
CA LEU A 441 4.96 3.01 12.48
C LEU A 441 5.36 4.25 13.29
N ASP A 442 5.04 4.35 14.57
CA ASP A 442 5.43 5.47 15.44
C ASP A 442 6.88 5.41 15.94
N LYS A 443 7.62 4.32 15.65
CA LYS A 443 8.99 4.06 16.14
C LYS A 443 10.00 3.96 14.98
N PRO A 444 10.45 5.09 14.37
CA PRO A 444 11.37 5.04 13.25
C PRO A 444 12.78 4.53 13.67
N PRO A 445 13.40 3.63 12.89
CA PRO A 445 14.70 3.04 13.24
C PRO A 445 15.83 4.07 13.16
N GLY A 446 16.61 4.17 14.25
CA GLY A 446 17.79 5.06 14.35
C GLY A 446 17.51 6.46 14.88
N TYR A 447 16.27 6.78 15.26
CA TYR A 447 15.94 8.00 16.00
C TYR A 447 16.08 7.75 17.50
N SER A 448 16.93 8.52 18.20
CA SER A 448 16.77 8.64 19.65
C SER A 448 15.58 9.56 19.90
N LYS A 449 14.62 9.11 20.72
CA LYS A 449 13.50 9.94 21.17
C LYS A 449 13.97 11.21 21.93
N ASP A 450 15.26 11.31 22.25
CA ASP A 450 15.88 12.48 22.90
C ASP A 450 16.05 13.70 21.98
N GLY A 451 16.10 13.50 20.65
CA GLY A 451 16.28 14.57 19.65
C GLY A 451 14.99 15.06 18.98
N VAL A 452 13.87 14.38 19.23
CA VAL A 452 12.56 14.74 18.65
C VAL A 452 11.85 15.66 19.64
N ASP A 453 11.37 16.80 19.15
CA ASP A 453 10.65 17.79 19.95
C ASP A 453 9.56 17.10 20.79
N LYS A 454 9.55 17.28 22.11
CA LYS A 454 8.65 16.55 23.04
C LYS A 454 7.17 16.70 22.67
N GLY A 455 6.83 17.76 21.92
CA GLY A 455 5.50 17.97 21.33
C GLY A 455 5.09 16.93 20.27
N ILE A 456 6.02 16.37 19.50
CA ILE A 456 5.76 15.35 18.46
C ILE A 456 5.62 13.95 19.09
N LEU A 457 6.35 13.66 20.16
CA LEU A 457 6.31 12.35 20.85
C LEU A 457 5.15 12.23 21.87
N GLY A 458 4.77 13.30 22.55
CA GLY A 458 3.74 13.26 23.60
C GLY A 458 2.38 13.83 23.22
N GLY A 459 2.33 15.01 22.60
CA GLY A 459 1.08 15.80 22.46
C GLY A 459 0.43 15.75 21.07
N ASN A 460 1.22 15.69 20.00
CA ASN A 460 0.76 15.79 18.62
C ASN A 460 1.00 14.53 17.78
N ASN A 461 1.27 13.37 18.41
CA ASN A 461 1.47 12.11 17.68
C ASN A 461 0.14 11.64 17.08
N GLY A 462 -0.10 11.92 15.79
CA GLY A 462 -1.28 11.47 15.07
C GLY A 462 -1.37 9.95 14.97
N THR A 463 -0.25 9.28 14.76
CA THR A 463 -0.13 7.83 14.67
C THR A 463 -0.62 7.15 15.95
N ARG A 464 -0.20 7.65 17.13
CA ARG A 464 -0.67 7.13 18.43
C ARG A 464 -2.19 7.31 18.61
N ARG A 465 -2.76 8.44 18.18
CA ARG A 465 -4.23 8.64 18.19
C ARG A 465 -4.96 7.60 17.35
N ILE A 466 -4.44 7.30 16.16
CA ILE A 466 -5.04 6.31 15.26
C ILE A 466 -4.94 4.90 15.86
N GLN A 467 -3.80 4.55 16.47
CA GLN A 467 -3.62 3.28 17.19
C GLN A 467 -4.63 3.15 18.35
N ILE A 468 -4.83 4.21 19.15
CA ILE A 468 -5.88 4.23 20.18
C ILE A 468 -7.25 4.00 19.54
N GLY A 469 -7.59 4.70 18.46
CA GLY A 469 -8.84 4.50 17.74
C GLY A 469 -9.04 3.08 17.21
N LEU A 470 -7.97 2.35 16.89
CA LEU A 470 -8.03 0.92 16.57
C LEU A 470 -8.23 0.05 17.82
N ALA A 471 -7.65 0.41 18.96
CA ALA A 471 -7.90 -0.27 20.24
C ALA A 471 -9.37 -0.13 20.67
N LEU A 472 -9.97 1.05 20.49
CA LEU A 472 -11.40 1.29 20.76
C LEU A 472 -12.28 0.36 19.94
N PHE A 473 -11.98 0.22 18.63
CA PHE A 473 -12.64 -0.74 17.77
C PHE A 473 -12.53 -2.17 18.33
N TYR A 474 -11.32 -2.63 18.69
CA TYR A 474 -11.13 -3.97 19.24
C TYR A 474 -11.88 -4.23 20.55
N LEU A 475 -11.95 -3.24 21.43
CA LEU A 475 -12.77 -3.32 22.64
C LEU A 475 -14.26 -3.46 22.31
N SER A 476 -14.76 -2.69 21.34
CA SER A 476 -16.17 -2.74 20.93
C SER A 476 -16.60 -4.11 20.38
N VAL A 477 -15.67 -4.83 19.74
CA VAL A 477 -15.92 -6.17 19.19
C VAL A 477 -15.44 -7.31 20.12
N GLY A 478 -15.10 -7.00 21.38
CA GLY A 478 -14.73 -7.98 22.40
C GLY A 478 -13.35 -8.63 22.21
N LYS A 479 -12.48 -8.08 21.36
CA LYS A 479 -11.12 -8.56 21.09
C LYS A 479 -10.11 -7.91 22.05
N ARG A 480 -10.25 -8.17 23.35
CA ARG A 480 -9.44 -7.52 24.39
C ARG A 480 -7.94 -7.73 24.21
N ASP A 481 -7.49 -8.90 23.76
CA ASP A 481 -6.07 -9.21 23.53
C ASP A 481 -5.40 -8.24 22.53
N PHE A 482 -6.11 -7.80 21.50
CA PHE A 482 -5.61 -6.84 20.51
C PHE A 482 -5.53 -5.43 21.09
N ALA A 483 -6.53 -5.04 21.89
CA ALA A 483 -6.50 -3.77 22.61
C ALA A 483 -5.36 -3.73 23.65
N THR A 484 -5.13 -4.85 24.35
CA THR A 484 -4.00 -5.04 25.28
C THR A 484 -2.67 -4.88 24.55
N ALA A 485 -2.48 -5.50 23.39
CA ALA A 485 -1.24 -5.37 22.62
C ALA A 485 -0.94 -3.91 22.22
N ILE A 486 -1.97 -3.14 21.85
CA ILE A 486 -1.82 -1.69 21.56
C ILE A 486 -1.49 -0.91 22.84
N ALA A 487 -2.16 -1.23 23.95
CA ALA A 487 -1.91 -0.58 25.24
C ALA A 487 -0.47 -0.84 25.74
N GLU A 488 0.00 -2.09 25.68
CA GLU A 488 1.36 -2.47 26.05
C GLU A 488 2.42 -1.75 25.22
N ASP A 489 2.21 -1.64 23.90
CA ASP A 489 3.11 -0.87 23.03
C ASP A 489 3.14 0.63 23.41
N TYR A 490 2.00 1.19 23.83
CA TYR A 490 1.94 2.57 24.32
C TYR A 490 2.69 2.75 25.64
N LEU A 491 2.64 1.75 26.53
CA LEU A 491 3.38 1.80 27.80
C LEU A 491 4.90 1.85 27.62
N ASP A 492 5.45 1.47 26.45
CA ASP A 492 6.87 1.67 26.17
C ASP A 492 7.28 3.16 26.18
N ASP A 493 6.33 4.08 26.01
CA ASP A 493 6.61 5.51 26.15
C ASP A 493 6.86 5.94 27.59
N LEU A 494 6.46 5.14 28.61
CA LEU A 494 6.79 5.41 30.02
C LEU A 494 8.29 5.52 30.29
N ALA A 495 9.12 4.90 29.46
CA ALA A 495 10.57 5.02 29.57
C ALA A 495 11.07 6.48 29.39
N TYR A 496 10.23 7.37 28.83
CA TYR A 496 10.59 8.73 28.45
C TYR A 496 9.79 9.82 29.18
N PHE A 497 8.74 9.45 29.93
CA PHE A 497 7.87 10.37 30.64
C PHE A 497 7.64 9.90 32.07
N ASP A 498 7.59 10.84 33.03
CA ASP A 498 7.09 10.53 34.36
C ASP A 498 5.59 10.16 34.31
N GLU A 499 5.13 9.43 35.33
CA GLU A 499 3.75 8.91 35.41
C GLU A 499 2.68 10.00 35.18
N LYS A 500 2.88 11.19 35.78
CA LYS A 500 1.93 12.29 35.68
C LYS A 500 1.89 12.86 34.26
N SER A 501 3.05 13.04 33.64
CA SER A 501 3.14 13.48 32.24
C SER A 501 2.54 12.46 31.28
N PHE A 502 2.77 11.16 31.48
CA PHE A 502 2.20 10.10 30.67
C PHE A 502 0.66 10.07 30.76
N LYS A 503 0.11 10.09 31.99
CA LYS A 503 -1.35 10.17 32.21
C LYS A 503 -1.96 11.41 31.54
N ALA A 504 -1.29 12.56 31.61
CA ALA A 504 -1.75 13.79 30.95
C ALA A 504 -1.77 13.68 29.41
N ILE A 505 -0.73 13.06 28.83
CA ILE A 505 -0.62 12.78 27.39
C ILE A 505 -1.76 11.87 26.93
N VAL A 506 -1.96 10.72 27.58
CA VAL A 506 -3.04 9.76 27.27
C VAL A 506 -4.40 10.44 27.31
N ASN A 507 -4.67 11.20 28.37
CA ASN A 507 -5.93 11.93 28.52
C ASN A 507 -6.12 12.98 27.41
N THR A 508 -5.06 13.65 26.99
CA THR A 508 -5.10 14.59 25.86
C THR A 508 -5.45 13.88 24.55
N GLN A 509 -4.82 12.74 24.26
CA GLN A 509 -5.12 11.98 23.04
C GLN A 509 -6.56 11.46 23.03
N CYS A 510 -7.03 10.93 24.16
CA CYS A 510 -8.41 10.46 24.32
C CYS A 510 -9.43 11.62 24.19
N PHE A 511 -9.12 12.79 24.76
CA PHE A 511 -9.95 13.99 24.62
C PHE A 511 -10.05 14.42 23.15
N LEU A 512 -8.92 14.48 22.43
CA LEU A 512 -8.90 14.82 21.01
C LEU A 512 -9.76 13.84 20.18
N LEU A 513 -9.65 12.53 20.41
CA LEU A 513 -10.51 11.53 19.77
C LEU A 513 -12.00 11.73 20.07
N SER A 514 -12.34 12.19 21.28
CA SER A 514 -13.74 12.44 21.66
C SER A 514 -14.39 13.58 20.86
N ILE A 515 -13.61 14.59 20.45
CA ILE A 515 -14.12 15.79 19.77
C ILE A 515 -14.11 15.69 18.24
N PHE A 516 -13.23 14.86 17.64
CA PHE A 516 -13.21 14.71 16.18
C PHE A 516 -14.51 14.08 15.68
N GLY A 517 -15.09 14.63 14.61
CA GLY A 517 -16.35 14.18 14.03
C GLY A 517 -16.21 13.90 12.53
N PRO A 518 -17.15 13.15 11.94
CA PRO A 518 -17.13 12.90 10.50
C PRO A 518 -17.59 14.16 9.77
N THR A 519 -16.71 14.85 9.05
CA THR A 519 -17.10 16.00 8.23
C THR A 519 -16.96 15.70 6.74
N PHE A 520 -18.07 15.79 6.00
CA PHE A 520 -18.13 15.42 4.59
C PHE A 520 -17.15 16.20 3.69
N TRP A 521 -16.94 17.49 3.95
CA TRP A 521 -16.03 18.33 3.15
C TRP A 521 -14.55 17.98 3.34
N GLU A 522 -14.19 17.36 4.47
CA GLU A 522 -12.84 16.86 4.73
C GLU A 522 -12.56 15.50 4.06
N ASP A 523 -13.53 14.84 3.41
CA ASP A 523 -13.26 13.62 2.63
C ASP A 523 -12.87 13.94 1.17
N THR A 524 -13.34 15.08 0.65
CA THR A 524 -13.10 15.56 -0.73
C THR A 524 -12.03 16.64 -0.82
N ASP A 525 -11.97 17.59 0.13
CA ASP A 525 -10.90 18.61 0.23
C ASP A 525 -9.80 18.22 1.24
N ARG A 526 -9.96 17.07 1.91
CA ARG A 526 -8.95 16.34 2.70
C ARG A 526 -8.13 17.21 3.65
N GLY A 527 -8.87 18.03 4.42
CA GLY A 527 -8.37 18.72 5.60
C GLY A 527 -7.89 17.74 6.68
N ASN A 528 -6.88 18.16 7.43
CA ASN A 528 -5.95 17.27 8.14
C ASN A 528 -6.53 16.53 9.38
N LEU A 529 -7.83 16.52 9.66
CA LEU A 529 -8.36 16.05 10.96
C LEU A 529 -9.33 14.86 10.89
N ASN A 530 -10.06 14.64 9.79
CA ASN A 530 -10.94 13.47 9.63
C ASN A 530 -10.23 12.11 9.86
N ILE A 531 -8.93 11.98 9.58
CA ILE A 531 -8.19 10.73 9.80
C ILE A 531 -8.12 10.30 11.28
N TYR A 532 -8.40 11.22 12.21
CA TYR A 532 -8.45 10.94 13.65
C TYR A 532 -9.85 10.59 14.14
N PHE A 533 -10.85 10.56 13.26
CA PHE A 533 -12.21 10.19 13.65
C PHE A 533 -12.31 8.68 13.94
N THR A 534 -13.04 8.35 15.01
CA THR A 534 -13.41 6.99 15.39
C THR A 534 -14.86 6.96 15.87
N PRO A 535 -15.67 6.00 15.41
CA PRO A 535 -17.06 5.89 15.86
C PRO A 535 -17.20 5.37 17.30
N GLU A 536 -16.28 4.52 17.78
CA GLU A 536 -16.31 3.81 19.07
C GLU A 536 -15.88 4.70 20.27
N LYS A 537 -16.41 5.92 20.33
CA LYS A 537 -16.06 6.89 21.39
C LYS A 537 -16.48 6.44 22.78
N ASP A 538 -17.49 5.59 22.87
CA ASP A 538 -17.98 4.97 24.10
C ASP A 538 -16.93 4.07 24.78
N GLN A 539 -15.96 3.56 24.02
CA GLN A 539 -14.90 2.69 24.55
C GLN A 539 -13.70 3.46 25.14
N LEU A 540 -13.70 4.80 25.07
CA LEU A 540 -12.57 5.63 25.54
C LEU A 540 -12.27 5.41 27.03
N ASP A 541 -13.30 5.27 27.87
CA ASP A 541 -13.12 5.03 29.30
C ASP A 541 -12.58 3.62 29.56
N SER A 542 -13.12 2.60 28.88
CA SER A 542 -12.63 1.22 28.97
C SER A 542 -11.17 1.08 28.51
N PHE A 543 -10.74 1.84 27.50
CA PHE A 543 -9.34 1.86 27.07
C PHE A 543 -8.43 2.52 28.12
N LYS A 544 -8.86 3.65 28.70
CA LYS A 544 -8.10 4.31 29.77
C LYS A 544 -7.94 3.41 31.00
N GLU A 545 -9.01 2.74 31.41
CA GLU A 545 -8.97 1.75 32.50
C GLU A 545 -7.98 0.63 32.20
N LEU A 546 -8.06 0.02 30.99
CA LEU A 546 -7.12 -1.02 30.57
C LEU A 546 -5.66 -0.53 30.59
N LEU A 547 -5.39 0.63 29.99
CA LEU A 547 -4.04 1.17 29.89
C LEU A 547 -3.45 1.51 31.27
N PHE A 548 -4.23 2.15 32.15
CA PHE A 548 -3.76 2.51 33.48
C PHE A 548 -3.61 1.29 34.40
N GLU A 549 -4.48 0.28 34.31
CA GLU A 549 -4.29 -0.98 35.04
C GLU A 549 -2.98 -1.68 34.62
N LEU A 550 -2.66 -1.70 33.33
CA LEU A 550 -1.40 -2.25 32.82
C LEU A 550 -0.20 -1.38 33.21
N MET A 551 -0.38 -0.05 33.26
CA MET A 551 0.64 0.91 33.69
C MET A 551 0.99 0.70 35.16
N ASP A 552 -0.01 0.58 36.04
CA ASP A 552 0.17 0.38 37.48
C ASP A 552 0.91 -0.94 37.73
N LYS A 553 0.50 -2.04 37.07
CA LYS A 553 1.23 -3.33 37.14
C LYS A 553 2.68 -3.22 36.67
N ARG A 554 2.96 -2.43 35.62
CA ARG A 554 4.32 -2.21 35.10
C ARG A 554 5.16 -1.36 36.06
N LEU A 555 4.57 -0.36 36.70
CA LEU A 555 5.23 0.47 37.72
C LEU A 555 5.53 -0.35 38.98
N GLU A 556 4.59 -1.15 39.46
CA GLU A 556 4.77 -2.06 40.61
C GLU A 556 5.92 -3.06 40.37
N ALA A 557 6.02 -3.61 39.17
CA ALA A 557 7.15 -4.47 38.78
C ALA A 557 8.49 -3.71 38.79
N LEU A 558 8.52 -2.49 38.24
CA LEU A 558 9.72 -1.66 38.18
C LEU A 558 10.18 -1.17 39.56
N GLU A 559 9.26 -0.85 40.47
CA GLU A 559 9.58 -0.44 41.84
C GLU A 559 10.21 -1.58 42.65
N ARG A 560 9.72 -2.82 42.47
CA ARG A 560 10.38 -4.02 43.00
C ARG A 560 11.81 -4.13 42.49
N ASP A 561 12.00 -4.03 41.19
CA ASP A 561 13.32 -4.13 40.57
C ASP A 561 14.29 -3.08 41.12
N VAL A 562 13.85 -1.84 41.34
CA VAL A 562 14.71 -0.76 41.89
C VAL A 562 15.22 -1.09 43.29
N GLN A 563 14.40 -1.66 44.17
CA GLN A 563 14.85 -2.07 45.51
C GLN A 563 15.94 -3.15 45.42
N PHE A 564 15.78 -4.13 44.54
CA PHE A 564 16.80 -5.15 44.29
C PHE A 564 18.08 -4.59 43.65
N LEU A 565 17.97 -3.68 42.66
CA LEU A 565 19.12 -3.02 42.06
C LEU A 565 19.92 -2.21 43.11
N THR A 566 19.25 -1.68 44.13
CA THR A 566 19.88 -0.91 45.21
C THR A 566 20.76 -1.80 46.09
N LEU A 567 20.33 -3.04 46.36
CA LEU A 567 21.13 -4.06 47.05
C LEU A 567 22.38 -4.45 46.23
N GLU A 568 22.24 -4.54 44.91
CA GLU A 568 23.35 -4.84 44.00
C GLU A 568 24.38 -3.70 43.96
N VAL A 569 23.94 -2.45 44.03
CA VAL A 569 24.84 -1.29 44.19
C VAL A 569 25.57 -1.34 45.53
N ASP A 570 24.91 -1.72 46.63
CA ASP A 570 25.55 -1.88 47.94
C ASP A 570 26.64 -2.95 47.91
N LYS A 571 26.41 -4.10 47.24
CA LYS A 571 27.43 -5.14 47.01
C LYS A 571 28.69 -4.56 46.36
N LEU A 572 28.53 -3.82 45.27
CA LEU A 572 29.67 -3.21 44.55
C LEU A 572 30.38 -2.16 45.41
N MET A 573 29.64 -1.42 46.24
CA MET A 573 30.19 -0.47 47.20
C MET A 573 30.99 -1.17 48.31
N GLN A 574 30.55 -2.32 48.81
CA GLN A 574 31.30 -3.12 49.78
C GLN A 574 32.56 -3.75 49.18
N LYS A 575 32.46 -4.26 47.94
CA LYS A 575 33.63 -4.76 47.19
C LYS A 575 34.69 -3.67 47.05
N ARG A 576 34.26 -2.44 46.74
CA ARG A 576 35.14 -1.26 46.71
C ARG A 576 35.81 -0.98 48.05
N GLN A 577 35.07 -1.08 49.16
CA GLN A 577 35.62 -0.87 50.51
C GLN A 577 36.63 -1.96 50.89
N ARG A 578 36.37 -3.23 50.58
CA ARG A 578 37.29 -4.36 50.83
C ARG A 578 38.58 -4.27 50.00
N GLN A 579 38.57 -3.53 48.90
CA GLN A 579 39.71 -3.35 47.99
C GLN A 579 40.35 -1.96 48.06
N ASP A 580 40.30 -1.29 49.22
CA ASP A 580 40.90 0.05 49.45
C ASP A 580 40.52 1.10 48.38
N GLY A 581 39.27 1.05 47.91
CA GLY A 581 38.72 2.02 46.95
C GLY A 581 38.74 1.58 45.49
N TYR A 582 39.33 0.43 45.16
CA TYR A 582 39.47 -0.10 43.80
C TYR A 582 38.23 -0.90 43.34
N LEU A 583 37.85 -0.72 42.07
CA LEU A 583 36.90 -1.55 41.29
C LEU A 583 37.52 -1.73 39.90
N ASN A 584 37.30 -2.87 39.25
CA ASN A 584 37.69 -3.04 37.85
C ASN A 584 36.75 -2.24 36.92
N ASP A 585 37.14 -2.05 35.66
CA ASP A 585 36.39 -1.22 34.72
C ASP A 585 34.96 -1.75 34.46
N ALA A 586 34.78 -3.07 34.42
CA ALA A 586 33.47 -3.70 34.22
C ALA A 586 32.53 -3.48 35.41
N ASP A 587 33.02 -3.63 36.64
CA ASP A 587 32.25 -3.42 37.86
C ASP A 587 31.93 -1.93 38.07
N LYS A 588 32.83 -1.04 37.63
CA LYS A 588 32.60 0.41 37.65
C LYS A 588 31.52 0.81 36.64
N GLU A 589 31.57 0.30 35.41
CA GLU A 589 30.54 0.53 34.40
C GLU A 589 29.19 -0.02 34.84
N ARG A 590 29.16 -1.23 35.42
CA ARG A 590 27.95 -1.83 36.02
C ARG A 590 27.40 -0.96 37.16
N MET A 591 28.26 -0.45 38.05
CA MET A 591 27.85 0.45 39.13
C MET A 591 27.22 1.75 38.58
N GLU A 592 27.84 2.37 37.58
CA GLU A 592 27.35 3.62 36.98
C GLU A 592 26.02 3.40 36.23
N ASP A 593 25.84 2.27 35.55
CA ASP A 593 24.58 1.89 34.88
C ASP A 593 23.47 1.62 35.89
N LEU A 594 23.75 0.87 36.96
CA LEU A 594 22.79 0.61 38.04
C LEU A 594 22.38 1.90 38.75
N GLN A 595 23.33 2.77 39.10
CA GLN A 595 23.05 4.06 39.71
C GLN A 595 22.22 4.97 38.78
N ARG A 596 22.47 4.92 37.47
CA ARG A 596 21.66 5.65 36.48
C ARG A 596 20.23 5.11 36.42
N LYS A 597 20.04 3.78 36.44
CA LYS A 597 18.72 3.13 36.44
C LYS A 597 17.92 3.46 37.71
N ILE A 598 18.57 3.53 38.87
CA ILE A 598 17.95 3.90 40.14
C ILE A 598 17.56 5.39 40.12
N ALA A 599 18.50 6.28 39.80
CA ALA A 599 18.27 7.73 39.80
C ALA A 599 17.22 8.19 38.79
N ALA A 600 17.04 7.45 37.68
CA ALA A 600 15.98 7.72 36.70
C ALA A 600 14.57 7.38 37.22
N ARG A 601 14.46 6.69 38.36
CA ARG A 601 13.22 6.05 38.84
C ARG A 601 12.86 6.37 40.30
N GLU A 602 13.72 7.07 41.04
CA GLU A 602 13.41 7.54 42.40
C GLU A 602 12.24 8.56 42.38
N LYS A 603 11.13 8.23 43.06
CA LYS A 603 10.11 9.20 43.44
C LYS A 603 10.63 10.10 44.57
N SER A 604 10.10 11.30 44.68
CA SER A 604 10.47 12.27 45.72
C SER A 604 10.28 11.70 47.13
N ASP A 605 11.31 11.81 47.97
CA ASP A 605 11.37 11.47 49.41
C ASP A 605 10.28 12.18 50.24
N ASP A 606 9.03 11.76 50.13
CA ASP A 606 7.92 12.25 50.97
C ASP A 606 7.29 11.12 51.80
N ASP A 607 8.11 10.13 52.17
CA ASP A 607 7.71 9.08 53.11
C ASP A 607 7.82 9.60 54.55
N LYS A 608 6.68 9.60 55.24
CA LYS A 608 6.65 9.71 56.71
C LYS A 608 7.37 8.49 57.31
N PRO A 609 8.05 8.63 58.45
CA PRO A 609 8.66 7.49 59.12
C PRO A 609 7.58 6.48 59.50
N THR A 610 7.60 5.31 58.85
CA THR A 610 6.81 4.14 59.20
C THR A 610 7.50 3.42 60.36
N ASP A 611 6.74 3.05 61.39
CA ASP A 611 7.28 2.32 62.54
C ASP A 611 7.71 0.91 62.14
N TRP A 612 8.84 0.43 62.68
CA TRP A 612 9.33 -0.94 62.43
C TRP A 612 8.39 -1.97 63.07
N THR A 613 7.83 -2.86 62.25
CA THR A 613 6.87 -3.90 62.66
C THR A 613 7.44 -5.31 62.51
N MET A 614 6.66 -6.30 62.93
CA MET A 614 7.00 -7.72 62.78
C MET A 614 7.12 -8.15 61.30
N ASP A 615 6.33 -7.57 60.41
CA ASP A 615 6.41 -7.83 58.96
C ASP A 615 7.78 -7.45 58.40
N HIS A 616 8.35 -6.36 58.92
CA HIS A 616 9.70 -5.92 58.60
C HIS A 616 10.76 -6.89 59.13
N ASP A 617 10.56 -7.48 60.32
CA ASP A 617 11.46 -8.50 60.86
C ASP A 617 11.44 -9.78 60.00
N ILE A 618 10.26 -10.19 59.49
CA ILE A 618 10.12 -11.33 58.57
C ILE A 618 10.83 -11.05 57.24
N LEU A 619 10.60 -9.89 56.63
CA LEU A 619 11.26 -9.51 55.37
C LEU A 619 12.78 -9.37 55.53
N TYR A 620 13.23 -8.78 56.64
CA TYR A 620 14.66 -8.66 56.93
C TYR A 620 15.30 -10.05 57.07
N ALA A 621 14.60 -11.00 57.71
CA ALA A 621 15.10 -12.37 57.82
C ALA A 621 15.15 -13.10 56.46
N LEU A 622 14.10 -13.00 55.64
CA LEU A 622 14.07 -13.56 54.27
C LEU A 622 15.18 -12.96 53.40
N LEU A 623 15.37 -11.63 53.46
CA LEU A 623 16.43 -10.90 52.78
C LEU A 623 17.82 -11.40 53.18
N CYS A 624 18.04 -11.66 54.47
CA CYS A 624 19.32 -12.16 54.97
C CYS A 624 19.63 -13.57 54.45
N ILE A 625 18.65 -14.47 54.33
CA ILE A 625 18.88 -15.82 53.79
C ILE A 625 19.42 -15.74 52.37
N SER A 626 18.74 -14.98 51.50
CA SER A 626 19.13 -14.79 50.11
C SER A 626 20.47 -14.04 49.99
N PHE A 627 20.59 -12.85 50.60
CA PHE A 627 21.77 -12.01 50.36
C PHE A 627 23.06 -12.52 51.01
N PHE A 628 23.03 -13.16 52.19
CA PHE A 628 24.27 -13.62 52.84
C PHE A 628 24.85 -14.90 52.23
N ALA A 629 24.09 -15.57 51.36
CA ALA A 629 24.50 -16.77 50.64
C ALA A 629 25.71 -16.51 49.73
N ASP A 630 25.51 -15.62 48.77
CA ASP A 630 26.40 -15.36 47.65
C ASP A 630 26.58 -13.84 47.36
N GLN A 631 25.98 -12.99 48.20
CA GLN A 631 25.94 -11.53 48.07
C GLN A 631 25.21 -11.07 46.80
N GLU A 632 24.36 -11.89 46.19
CA GLU A 632 23.46 -11.55 45.09
C GLU A 632 22.02 -11.82 45.50
N ILE A 633 21.07 -11.34 44.70
CA ILE A 633 19.68 -11.80 44.76
C ILE A 633 19.22 -11.95 43.32
N ASP A 634 19.02 -13.17 42.87
CA ASP A 634 18.61 -13.47 41.50
C ASP A 634 17.08 -13.38 41.29
N GLU A 635 16.62 -13.44 40.04
CA GLU A 635 15.18 -13.34 39.72
C GLU A 635 14.32 -14.46 40.32
N LEU A 636 14.88 -15.65 40.53
CA LEU A 636 14.17 -16.77 41.15
C LEU A 636 13.99 -16.51 42.64
N GLU A 637 15.03 -16.08 43.34
CA GLU A 637 14.99 -15.72 44.76
C GLU A 637 14.04 -14.55 45.04
N LYS A 638 14.03 -13.52 44.18
CA LYS A 638 13.07 -12.40 44.26
C LYS A 638 11.62 -12.89 44.28
N GLY A 639 11.30 -13.80 43.36
CA GLY A 639 9.98 -14.41 43.26
C GLY A 639 9.62 -15.18 44.53
N VAL A 640 10.56 -15.96 45.05
CA VAL A 640 10.36 -16.77 46.27
C VAL A 640 10.22 -15.90 47.52
N ILE A 641 10.97 -14.80 47.66
CA ILE A 641 10.82 -13.86 48.79
C ILE A 641 9.41 -13.24 48.78
N TYR A 642 8.95 -12.79 47.62
CA TYR A 642 7.62 -12.20 47.46
C TYR A 642 6.52 -13.21 47.80
N GLU A 643 6.56 -14.42 47.22
CA GLU A 643 5.58 -15.48 47.50
C GLU A 643 5.61 -15.93 48.97
N SER A 644 6.80 -15.99 49.57
CA SER A 644 6.98 -16.41 50.95
C SER A 644 6.42 -15.39 51.93
N PHE A 645 6.68 -14.10 51.72
CA PHE A 645 6.15 -13.04 52.56
C PHE A 645 4.61 -13.00 52.54
N GLY A 646 4.01 -13.22 51.36
CA GLY A 646 2.54 -13.30 51.20
C GLY A 646 1.86 -14.42 52.00
N LYS A 647 2.60 -15.40 52.53
CA LYS A 647 2.06 -16.45 53.41
C LYS A 647 1.85 -15.97 54.85
N PHE A 648 2.59 -14.96 55.29
CA PHE A 648 2.60 -14.50 56.68
C PHE A 648 1.76 -13.24 56.91
N VAL A 649 1.66 -12.38 55.90
CA VAL A 649 0.89 -11.13 55.98
C VAL A 649 -0.42 -11.27 55.21
N LYS A 650 -1.54 -10.85 55.83
CA LYS A 650 -2.86 -10.90 55.18
C LYS A 650 -3.03 -9.71 54.25
N GLU A 651 -3.50 -9.96 53.02
CA GLU A 651 -3.78 -8.94 52.01
C GLU A 651 -2.54 -8.15 51.53
N VAL A 652 -1.39 -8.83 51.35
CA VAL A 652 -0.20 -8.20 50.75
C VAL A 652 -0.53 -7.71 49.34
N THR A 653 -0.47 -6.39 49.15
CA THR A 653 -0.45 -5.77 47.82
C THR A 653 1.00 -5.55 47.40
N ASN A 654 1.23 -5.33 46.10
CA ASN A 654 2.57 -4.98 45.63
C ASN A 654 3.05 -3.67 46.26
N GLU A 655 2.16 -2.69 46.47
CA GLU A 655 2.48 -1.45 47.18
C GLU A 655 2.89 -1.69 48.64
N SER A 656 2.15 -2.51 49.39
CA SER A 656 2.49 -2.79 50.79
C SER A 656 3.81 -3.57 50.91
N PHE A 657 4.01 -4.57 50.05
CA PHE A 657 5.28 -5.29 49.95
C PHE A 657 6.45 -4.35 49.60
N ASN A 658 6.29 -3.48 48.61
CA ASN A 658 7.35 -2.56 48.18
C ASN A 658 7.75 -1.58 49.28
N ALA A 659 6.78 -1.06 50.03
CA ALA A 659 7.03 -0.18 51.17
C ALA A 659 7.81 -0.90 52.28
N ASP A 660 7.34 -2.07 52.70
CA ASP A 660 7.94 -2.84 53.80
C ASP A 660 9.30 -3.43 53.41
N PHE A 661 9.42 -3.93 52.18
CA PHE A 661 10.68 -4.45 51.62
C PHE A 661 11.70 -3.33 51.41
N GLY A 662 11.26 -2.15 50.98
CA GLY A 662 12.11 -0.96 50.89
C GLY A 662 12.61 -0.49 52.26
N LEU A 663 11.80 -0.57 53.31
CA LEU A 663 12.23 -0.28 54.70
C LEU A 663 13.24 -1.32 55.21
N ALA A 664 12.99 -2.61 55.00
CA ALA A 664 13.92 -3.67 55.36
C ALA A 664 15.27 -3.53 54.62
N THR A 665 15.23 -3.23 53.32
CA THR A 665 16.39 -2.99 52.46
C THR A 665 17.19 -1.76 52.90
N ARG A 666 16.51 -0.63 53.19
CA ARG A 666 17.16 0.58 53.75
C ARG A 666 17.89 0.26 55.04
N LYS A 667 17.24 -0.43 55.98
CA LYS A 667 17.89 -0.82 57.25
C LYS A 667 19.08 -1.76 57.02
N PHE A 668 18.96 -2.71 56.09
CA PHE A 668 20.06 -3.61 55.73
C PHE A 668 21.27 -2.85 55.18
N ILE A 669 21.05 -1.87 54.30
CA ILE A 669 22.09 -1.00 53.73
C ILE A 669 22.71 -0.10 54.81
N GLU A 670 21.90 0.52 55.68
CA GLU A 670 22.35 1.40 56.77
C GLU A 670 23.30 0.72 57.75
N LEU A 671 23.14 -0.60 57.97
CA LEU A 671 23.92 -1.36 58.94
C LEU A 671 25.39 -1.57 58.55
N LYS A 672 25.80 -1.21 57.31
CA LYS A 672 27.19 -1.07 56.76
C LYS A 672 28.18 -2.23 56.89
N ASN A 673 28.14 -3.03 57.95
CA ASN A 673 29.04 -4.15 58.20
C ASN A 673 28.25 -5.43 58.47
N GLU A 674 28.88 -6.55 58.15
CA GLU A 674 28.29 -7.90 58.20
C GLU A 674 27.91 -8.30 59.62
N GLU A 675 28.71 -7.95 60.64
CA GLU A 675 28.43 -8.23 62.06
C GLU A 675 27.14 -7.55 62.55
N SER A 676 26.92 -6.29 62.16
CA SER A 676 25.71 -5.53 62.53
C SER A 676 24.47 -6.05 61.81
N ARG A 677 24.62 -6.48 60.56
CA ARG A 677 23.53 -7.10 59.79
C ARG A 677 23.15 -8.47 60.35
N GLN A 678 24.13 -9.28 60.71
CA GLN A 678 23.95 -10.58 61.36
C GLN A 678 23.27 -10.42 62.72
N LYS A 679 23.68 -9.42 63.50
CA LYS A 679 23.03 -9.10 64.77
C LYS A 679 21.56 -8.69 64.58
N GLN A 680 21.28 -7.84 63.60
CA GLN A 680 19.89 -7.47 63.28
C GLN A 680 19.07 -8.68 62.82
N TYR A 681 19.67 -9.61 62.07
CA TYR A 681 19.02 -10.88 61.70
C TYR A 681 18.63 -11.68 62.94
N GLU A 682 19.54 -11.85 63.90
CA GLU A 682 19.25 -12.54 65.17
C GLU A 682 18.19 -11.83 66.02
N ASP A 683 18.25 -10.49 66.08
CA ASP A 683 17.25 -9.66 66.77
C ASP A 683 15.86 -9.84 66.11
N SER A 684 15.78 -9.84 64.78
CA SER A 684 14.54 -10.08 64.04
C SER A 684 13.99 -11.49 64.26
N LEU A 685 14.84 -12.53 64.28
CA LEU A 685 14.42 -13.90 64.61
C LEU A 685 13.88 -14.02 66.04
N MET A 686 14.49 -13.32 66.99
CA MET A 686 14.03 -13.26 68.38
C MET A 686 12.70 -12.53 68.52
N ASN A 687 12.52 -11.40 67.83
CA ASN A 687 11.25 -10.68 67.81
C ASN A 687 10.14 -11.54 67.22
N ILE A 688 10.43 -12.27 66.14
CA ILE A 688 9.49 -13.21 65.51
C ILE A 688 9.07 -14.31 66.50
N LYS A 689 10.02 -14.91 67.23
CA LYS A 689 9.75 -15.95 68.24
C LYS A 689 8.89 -15.45 69.40
N ASN A 690 9.16 -14.24 69.85
CA ASN A 690 8.52 -13.66 71.03
C ASN A 690 7.16 -13.00 70.73
N SER A 691 6.74 -12.99 69.47
CA SER A 691 5.44 -12.46 69.07
C SER A 691 4.30 -13.39 69.48
N GLU A 692 3.18 -12.81 69.92
CA GLU A 692 1.95 -13.54 70.19
C GLU A 692 1.20 -13.93 68.89
N GLU A 693 1.62 -13.38 67.75
CA GLU A 693 0.95 -13.54 66.45
C GLU A 693 1.45 -14.75 65.64
N ILE A 694 2.63 -15.30 65.97
CA ILE A 694 3.22 -16.46 65.29
C ILE A 694 3.30 -17.66 66.23
N ASN A 695 2.70 -18.78 65.81
CA ASN A 695 2.77 -20.05 66.53
C ASN A 695 3.90 -20.96 65.99
N SER A 696 4.14 -22.09 66.66
CA SER A 696 5.18 -23.04 66.25
C SER A 696 5.01 -23.61 64.84
N ASP A 697 3.77 -23.74 64.35
CA ASP A 697 3.49 -24.21 62.99
C ASP A 697 3.88 -23.14 61.95
N GLN A 698 3.64 -21.86 62.24
CA GLN A 698 4.04 -20.74 61.39
C GLN A 698 5.55 -20.51 61.42
N LEU A 699 6.25 -20.77 62.54
CA LEU A 699 7.72 -20.80 62.56
C LEU A 699 8.27 -21.91 61.65
N LEU A 700 7.61 -23.08 61.63
CA LEU A 700 7.99 -24.17 60.72
C LEU A 700 7.72 -23.79 59.25
N GLU A 701 6.65 -23.03 58.99
CA GLU A 701 6.34 -22.51 57.66
C GLU A 701 7.35 -21.45 57.21
N LEU A 702 7.81 -20.58 58.11
CA LEU A 702 8.85 -19.59 57.81
C LEU A 702 10.21 -20.27 57.60
N LEU A 703 10.50 -21.34 58.35
CA LEU A 703 11.66 -22.17 58.11
C LEU A 703 11.61 -22.85 56.73
N ARG A 704 10.41 -23.28 56.27
CA ARG A 704 10.23 -23.79 54.90
C ARG A 704 10.45 -22.69 53.87
N ALA A 705 10.00 -21.46 54.11
CA ALA A 705 10.31 -20.34 53.24
C ALA A 705 11.82 -20.09 53.11
N PHE A 706 12.60 -20.18 54.20
CA PHE A 706 14.06 -20.08 54.12
C PHE A 706 14.69 -21.20 53.28
N ILE A 707 14.15 -22.41 53.38
CA ILE A 707 14.58 -23.56 52.58
C ILE A 707 14.17 -23.40 51.11
N ASP A 708 13.00 -22.82 50.84
CA ASP A 708 12.52 -22.55 49.49
C ASP A 708 13.41 -21.51 48.81
N ILE A 709 13.84 -20.46 49.53
CA ILE A 709 14.82 -19.47 49.06
C ILE A 709 16.13 -20.16 48.72
N ALA A 710 16.72 -20.91 49.67
CA ALA A 710 18.00 -21.58 49.43
C ALA A 710 17.97 -22.66 48.33
N ASN A 711 16.78 -23.17 47.98
CA ASN A 711 16.59 -24.11 46.88
C ASN A 711 16.26 -23.44 45.54
N ALA A 712 16.07 -22.11 45.52
CA ALA A 712 15.91 -21.35 44.29
C ALA A 712 17.24 -21.29 43.51
N ASP A 713 18.35 -21.26 44.25
CA ASP A 713 19.70 -21.30 43.72
C ASP A 713 20.07 -22.63 43.06
N GLU A 714 20.93 -22.57 42.05
CA GLU A 714 21.53 -23.75 41.41
C GLU A 714 22.42 -24.54 42.40
N PHE A 715 23.00 -23.86 43.40
CA PHE A 715 23.84 -24.45 44.44
C PHE A 715 23.56 -23.83 45.81
N ILE A 716 23.19 -24.67 46.79
CA ILE A 716 22.99 -24.22 48.17
C ILE A 716 24.33 -23.85 48.82
N HIS A 717 24.46 -22.59 49.22
CA HIS A 717 25.63 -22.01 49.87
C HIS A 717 25.75 -22.47 51.33
N GLU A 718 26.99 -22.55 51.82
CA GLU A 718 27.25 -22.98 53.20
C GLU A 718 26.71 -21.96 54.23
N ASN A 719 26.77 -20.67 53.89
CA ASN A 719 26.26 -19.60 54.74
C ASN A 719 24.74 -19.68 54.93
N GLU A 720 23.98 -20.06 53.90
CA GLU A 720 22.53 -20.24 53.99
C GLU A 720 22.18 -21.34 54.99
N VAL A 721 22.85 -22.49 54.86
CA VAL A 721 22.66 -23.61 55.79
C VAL A 721 22.96 -23.18 57.23
N VAL A 722 24.01 -22.38 57.44
CA VAL A 722 24.37 -21.84 58.76
C VAL A 722 23.29 -20.87 59.28
N LEU A 723 22.77 -19.97 58.45
CA LEU A 723 21.73 -19.02 58.84
C LEU A 723 20.41 -19.71 59.17
N ILE A 724 20.04 -20.72 58.39
CA ILE A 724 18.85 -21.54 58.61
C ILE A 724 19.02 -22.38 59.89
N GLN A 725 20.21 -22.97 60.13
CA GLN A 725 20.51 -23.65 61.39
C GLN A 725 20.46 -22.71 62.59
N ASN A 726 20.90 -21.46 62.43
CA ASN A 726 20.80 -20.44 63.48
C ASN A 726 19.33 -20.12 63.80
N ALA A 727 18.47 -20.00 62.78
CA ALA A 727 17.03 -19.83 62.98
C ALA A 727 16.40 -21.01 63.74
N VAL A 728 16.74 -22.25 63.39
CA VAL A 728 16.30 -23.45 64.11
C VAL A 728 16.72 -23.42 65.59
N ALA A 729 17.96 -23.00 65.86
CA ALA A 729 18.48 -22.90 67.21
C ALA A 729 17.79 -21.80 68.04
N ILE A 730 17.60 -20.60 67.46
CA ILE A 730 16.94 -19.48 68.11
C ILE A 730 15.47 -19.80 68.40
N TRP A 731 14.76 -20.42 67.44
CA TRP A 731 13.36 -20.80 67.57
C TRP A 731 13.13 -22.08 68.38
N GLU A 732 14.18 -22.80 68.76
CA GLU A 732 14.12 -24.06 69.52
C GLU A 732 13.26 -25.13 68.82
N LEU A 733 13.33 -25.19 67.49
CA LEU A 733 12.58 -26.17 66.71
C LEU A 733 13.25 -27.56 66.78
N ASN A 734 12.46 -28.61 67.00
CA ASN A 734 12.93 -30.00 67.01
C ASN A 734 13.10 -30.55 65.59
N VAL A 735 13.96 -29.94 64.79
CA VAL A 735 14.22 -30.33 63.40
C VAL A 735 15.70 -30.27 63.09
N GLU A 736 16.21 -31.17 62.25
CA GLU A 736 17.62 -31.18 61.84
C GLU A 736 17.76 -30.78 60.37
N ILE A 737 18.65 -29.83 60.08
CA ILE A 737 18.95 -29.36 58.72
C ILE A 737 20.40 -29.69 58.40
N LYS A 738 20.61 -30.57 57.42
CA LYS A 738 21.93 -30.97 56.93
C LYS A 738 22.13 -30.46 55.52
N LYS A 739 23.34 -29.99 55.23
CA LYS A 739 23.78 -29.66 53.88
C LYS A 739 23.60 -30.89 52.97
N PRO A 740 22.82 -30.79 51.89
CA PRO A 740 22.58 -31.91 50.98
C PRO A 740 23.84 -32.22 50.17
N LYS A 741 23.88 -33.40 49.53
CA LYS A 741 24.94 -33.74 48.58
C LYS A 741 24.77 -32.87 47.32
N SER A 742 25.87 -32.58 46.63
CA SER A 742 25.84 -31.72 45.42
C SER A 742 24.77 -32.21 44.43
N GLY A 743 23.82 -31.33 44.11
CA GLY A 743 22.68 -31.59 43.22
C GLY A 743 21.36 -31.98 43.90
N ASP A 744 21.35 -32.21 45.21
CA ASP A 744 20.13 -32.50 45.99
C ASP A 744 19.57 -31.22 46.66
N ARG A 745 18.23 -31.13 46.77
CA ARG A 745 17.54 -30.02 47.45
C ARG A 745 17.68 -30.09 48.98
N LEU A 746 17.77 -28.94 49.64
CA LEU A 746 17.72 -28.78 51.09
C LEU A 746 16.33 -29.20 51.59
N LYS A 747 16.28 -30.00 52.65
CA LYS A 747 15.03 -30.51 53.25
C LYS A 747 15.15 -30.57 54.76
N ILE A 748 14.01 -30.42 55.43
CA ILE A 748 13.84 -30.70 56.85
C ILE A 748 13.95 -32.22 57.05
N GLN A 749 14.81 -32.67 57.97
CA GLN A 749 14.81 -34.05 58.45
C GLN A 749 13.99 -34.11 59.73
N GLU A 750 12.89 -34.87 59.70
CA GLU A 750 12.04 -35.17 60.86
C GLU A 750 12.70 -36.19 61.80
#